data_AF-A0A7S4IXH5-F1
#
_entry.id   AF-A0A7S4IXH5-F1
#
_cell.length_a   1.000
_cell.length_b   1.000
_cell.length_c   1.000
_cell.angle_alpha   90.00
_cell.angle_beta   90.00
_cell.angle_gamma   90.00
#
_symmetry.space_group_name_H-M   'P 1'
#
loop_
_entity.id
_entity.type
_entity.pdbx_description
1 polymer ?
#
loop_
_entity_poly.entity_id
_entity_poly.type
_entity_poly.pdbx_seq_one_letter_code
_entity_poly.pdbx_strand_id
1 'polypeptide(L)'
;GQLNIIRNVTVIQHSDHQRMMLSEGRSNQRACAPGVTYPNDKGLGSEFYDVRFEGFNGHGGVCGHSAFEPSPISTRHGLFLSFPTFSNLTFDSPTHRIGVCLATGAPPHGRPIKNIAYEDDDGTGPITDGGGGFLVQDNDPSLTAFLPNGACSPLLGTENYCLLSCPDACLRHVTFVTSASPIHEGYEMVVTDRETGKTSRTERHIFTRFWGSHDVAYFGRALPGGGRQFDVSFIDSAGNPAWPGYVQTIFQPAPKCSPSLTPAEVNLAYPPVTDRCDNIVYNGNLERGDYFGWTQVHSAGLAMMTGEGAGAEGTNNALRSTQVRQAKHGFMNFVDTSCLRAWGGHFLRISGYFRALQFDTLSDMAGQGVVYFKIDDAVSYANTVSIVGDGTWARVDAEIYLKPGLVANANQGVLELQGAEGGHIVVDEWKIEDNGVASYEYEVYPKGMKGGCPAEYTIWSVEECELAGDALGANFRDGAVVMGTWAHVPCGCSFMGNAAGDVHFDTSFGAACNENGGDFNTVCRKMPSAAPSVSAAPSVSAAPSVSAMPTASPTLSMAPSEMQEMCYLVNGNCPEDFDDKGLGGVLGGEATEFSSGASFGWGWSWHHPRVCCGSLPDPSSDNVKAMCAEGDSEIGHQLEAGGGDPYRNGGGNDGAWNWRHPYTCAADSPSHCLISENQRCRPGYENWGKMRLIMNKDSDLGHYHSHYNGDWNWHAPWLCCHGDIDETP
;
A
#
# COMPACT_ATOMS: atom_id res chain seq x y z
N GLY A 1 -3.45 -3.66 13.35
CA GLY A 1 -2.47 -3.18 14.36
C GLY A 1 -2.95 -3.58 15.74
N GLN A 2 -2.09 -4.18 16.57
CA GLN A 2 -2.44 -4.47 17.96
C GLN A 2 -2.55 -3.18 18.76
N LEU A 3 -3.62 -3.05 19.55
CA LEU A 3 -3.87 -1.94 20.45
C LEU A 3 -3.05 -2.16 21.73
N ASN A 4 -2.18 -1.22 22.09
CA ASN A 4 -1.35 -1.33 23.28
C ASN A 4 -2.15 -0.85 24.50
N ILE A 5 -2.66 -1.78 25.31
CA ILE A 5 -3.35 -1.42 26.56
C ILE A 5 -2.32 -1.34 27.69
N ILE A 6 -2.16 -0.16 28.27
CA ILE A 6 -1.26 0.12 29.38
C ILE A 6 -2.13 0.50 30.59
N ARG A 7 -1.97 -0.19 31.73
CA ARG A 7 -2.79 0.04 32.93
C ARG A 7 -1.94 0.51 34.10
N ASN A 8 -2.55 1.22 35.05
CA ASN A 8 -1.94 1.66 36.32
C ASN A 8 -0.70 2.54 36.11
N VAL A 9 -0.80 3.56 35.27
CA VAL A 9 0.32 4.46 34.96
C VAL A 9 0.36 5.62 35.94
N THR A 10 1.40 5.74 36.75
CA THR A 10 1.63 6.95 37.55
C THR A 10 2.58 7.90 36.82
N VAL A 11 2.10 9.08 36.47
CA VAL A 11 2.90 10.18 35.95
C VAL A 11 3.28 11.11 37.10
N ILE A 12 4.57 11.23 37.39
CA ILE A 12 5.09 12.12 38.42
C ILE A 12 5.71 13.37 37.77
N GLN A 13 5.37 14.58 38.26
CA GLN A 13 5.92 15.85 37.71
C GLN A 13 7.45 15.89 37.76
N HIS A 14 8.03 15.37 38.84
CA HIS A 14 9.47 15.26 39.03
C HIS A 14 9.81 13.83 39.44
N SER A 15 10.79 13.24 38.74
CA SER A 15 11.41 12.01 39.22
C SER A 15 12.02 12.23 40.60
N ASP A 16 12.12 11.19 41.41
CA ASP A 16 12.72 11.30 42.75
C ASP A 16 14.16 11.86 42.68
N HIS A 17 14.87 11.56 41.59
CA HIS A 17 16.18 12.12 41.30
C HIS A 17 16.14 13.65 41.04
N GLN A 18 15.14 14.15 40.30
CA GLN A 18 14.94 15.60 40.12
C GLN A 18 14.53 16.29 41.41
N ARG A 19 13.68 15.66 42.25
CA ARG A 19 13.32 16.20 43.58
C ARG A 19 14.55 16.33 44.48
N MET A 20 15.45 15.33 44.44
CA MET A 20 16.72 15.36 45.16
C MET A 20 17.65 16.46 44.65
N MET A 21 17.77 16.64 43.33
CA MET A 21 18.56 17.73 42.76
C MET A 21 18.02 19.13 43.13
N LEU A 22 16.69 19.28 43.15
CA LEU A 22 16.04 20.52 43.57
C LEU A 22 16.24 20.80 45.07
N SER A 23 16.15 19.78 45.94
CA SER A 23 16.38 19.95 47.38
C SER A 23 17.84 20.24 47.71
N GLU A 24 18.78 19.83 46.86
CA GLU A 24 20.20 20.18 46.92
C GLU A 24 20.53 21.59 46.40
N GLY A 25 19.54 22.36 45.93
CA GLY A 25 19.74 23.71 45.39
C GLY A 25 20.45 23.73 44.03
N ARG A 26 20.54 22.58 43.35
CA ARG A 26 21.16 22.44 42.02
C ARG A 26 20.12 22.75 40.95
N SER A 27 19.76 24.04 40.83
CA SER A 27 18.84 24.46 39.77
C SER A 27 19.54 24.42 38.40
N ASN A 28 19.20 23.44 37.59
CA ASN A 28 19.41 23.58 36.16
C ASN A 28 18.37 24.59 35.67
N GLN A 29 18.81 25.79 35.29
CA GLN A 29 18.00 26.82 34.60
C GLN A 29 17.34 26.33 33.30
N ARG A 30 17.51 25.06 32.92
CA ARG A 30 16.86 24.48 31.74
C ARG A 30 15.44 24.09 32.08
N ALA A 31 14.56 25.04 31.76
CA ALA A 31 13.18 24.92 31.30
C ALA A 31 12.28 23.93 32.04
N CYS A 32 11.25 24.50 32.67
CA CYS A 32 10.01 23.86 33.05
C CYS A 32 9.60 22.82 31.96
N ALA A 33 9.73 21.51 32.23
CA ALA A 33 9.25 20.45 31.34
C ALA A 33 7.83 19.98 31.76
N PRO A 34 6.88 19.83 30.83
CA PRO A 34 5.55 19.27 31.13
C PRO A 34 5.63 17.79 31.54
N GLY A 35 4.62 17.35 32.30
CA GLY A 35 4.54 16.02 32.92
C GLY A 35 4.56 14.85 31.95
N VAL A 36 3.79 14.98 30.86
CA VAL A 36 3.89 14.09 29.70
C VAL A 36 3.91 14.96 28.45
N THR A 37 4.99 14.85 27.69
CA THR A 37 5.04 15.35 26.30
C THR A 37 4.96 14.13 25.41
N TYR A 38 3.95 14.03 24.55
CA TYR A 38 3.89 12.95 23.56
C TYR A 38 4.68 13.36 22.33
N PRO A 39 5.78 12.66 21.99
CA PRO A 39 6.34 12.72 20.65
C PRO A 39 5.34 12.07 19.68
N ASN A 40 5.20 12.62 18.47
CA ASN A 40 4.29 12.15 17.42
C ASN A 40 4.60 10.71 16.93
N ASP A 41 5.69 10.09 17.37
CA ASP A 41 6.40 9.09 16.60
C ASP A 41 6.24 7.64 17.09
N LYS A 42 5.63 7.34 18.25
CA LYS A 42 5.59 5.95 18.78
C LYS A 42 4.29 5.45 19.42
N GLY A 43 3.23 6.27 19.50
CA GLY A 43 2.08 5.99 20.40
C GLY A 43 0.74 5.65 19.75
N LEU A 44 0.65 5.45 18.44
CA LEU A 44 -0.64 5.24 17.76
C LEU A 44 -1.34 3.98 18.31
N GLY A 45 -2.55 4.15 18.85
CA GLY A 45 -3.37 3.06 19.36
C GLY A 45 -2.99 2.57 20.76
N SER A 46 -2.38 3.41 21.60
CA SER A 46 -2.17 3.07 23.01
C SER A 46 -3.37 3.54 23.85
N GLU A 47 -3.98 2.65 24.62
CA GLU A 47 -4.99 3.01 25.62
C GLU A 47 -4.37 2.94 27.00
N PHE A 48 -4.45 4.03 27.74
CA PHE A 48 -3.95 4.14 29.09
C PHE A 48 -5.11 4.08 30.08
N TYR A 49 -5.15 3.07 30.95
CA TYR A 49 -6.14 2.93 32.01
C TYR A 49 -5.51 3.22 33.36
N ASP A 50 -6.32 3.76 34.28
CA ASP A 50 -5.96 3.97 35.68
C ASP A 50 -4.72 4.86 35.79
N VAL A 51 -4.72 5.97 35.03
CA VAL A 51 -3.58 6.89 35.01
C VAL A 51 -3.69 7.86 36.17
N ARG A 52 -2.64 7.91 36.99
CA ARG A 52 -2.55 8.78 38.16
C ARG A 52 -1.49 9.86 37.94
N PHE A 53 -1.87 11.12 38.03
CA PHE A 53 -0.95 12.25 38.01
C PHE A 53 -0.63 12.65 39.45
N GLU A 54 0.66 12.69 39.77
CA GLU A 54 1.16 13.04 41.10
C GLU A 54 2.22 14.15 41.04
N GLY A 55 2.23 15.00 42.07
CA GLY A 55 3.25 16.02 42.27
C GLY A 55 3.03 17.28 41.46
N PHE A 56 1.92 17.39 40.71
CA PHE A 56 1.49 18.58 39.97
C PHE A 56 0.84 19.59 40.93
N ASN A 57 1.55 19.96 41.99
CA ASN A 57 1.01 20.71 43.13
C ASN A 57 1.64 22.11 43.11
N GLY A 58 1.26 22.91 42.12
CA GLY A 58 1.86 24.22 41.85
C GLY A 58 1.39 25.30 42.80
N HIS A 59 2.09 25.50 43.92
CA HIS A 59 2.00 26.73 44.70
C HIS A 59 3.38 27.42 44.76
N GLY A 60 3.63 28.33 43.82
CA GLY A 60 4.53 29.47 44.05
C GLY A 60 5.83 29.57 43.27
N GLY A 61 6.12 28.69 42.31
CA GLY A 61 7.32 28.78 41.46
C GLY A 61 7.04 29.31 40.05
N VAL A 62 8.08 29.84 39.40
CA VAL A 62 8.10 30.35 38.00
C VAL A 62 7.58 29.34 36.95
N CYS A 63 7.34 28.08 37.34
CA CYS A 63 6.80 27.02 36.49
C CYS A 63 5.43 26.54 36.98
N GLY A 64 4.34 27.13 36.48
CA GLY A 64 2.99 26.56 36.62
C GLY A 64 2.82 25.44 35.59
N HIS A 65 2.92 24.18 36.02
CA HIS A 65 2.89 23.04 35.12
C HIS A 65 1.50 22.42 34.99
N SER A 66 1.05 22.17 33.76
CA SER A 66 -0.14 21.37 33.48
C SER A 66 0.22 19.88 33.43
N ALA A 67 -0.65 19.01 33.96
CA ALA A 67 -0.50 17.55 33.87
C ALA A 67 -0.52 17.08 32.40
N PHE A 68 -1.37 17.73 31.60
CA PHE A 68 -1.46 17.58 30.16
C PHE A 68 -1.17 18.92 29.51
N GLU A 69 -0.14 18.96 28.67
CA GLU A 69 0.10 20.07 27.76
C GLU A 69 0.10 19.50 26.35
N PRO A 70 -0.94 19.77 25.52
CA PRO A 70 -0.87 19.40 24.13
C PRO A 70 0.33 20.13 23.52
N SER A 71 1.20 19.39 22.81
CA SER A 71 2.43 19.99 22.30
C SER A 71 2.13 21.22 21.43
N PRO A 72 3.04 22.21 21.31
CA PRO A 72 2.88 23.32 20.37
C PRO A 72 2.58 22.87 18.92
N ILE A 73 2.98 21.65 18.57
CA ILE A 73 2.70 21.00 17.29
C ILE A 73 1.26 20.46 17.28
N SER A 74 0.86 19.69 18.30
CA SER A 74 -0.51 19.18 18.47
C SER A 74 -1.55 20.30 18.56
N THR A 75 -1.18 21.44 19.16
CA THR A 75 -2.03 22.64 19.23
C THR A 75 -2.11 23.38 17.90
N ARG A 76 -0.99 23.48 17.15
CA ARG A 76 -0.97 24.11 15.82
C ARG A 76 -1.78 23.34 14.78
N HIS A 77 -1.81 22.03 14.89
CA HIS A 77 -2.41 21.16 13.88
C HIS A 77 -3.74 20.52 14.30
N GLY A 78 -4.14 20.68 15.57
CA GLY A 78 -5.28 20.05 16.22
C GLY A 78 -5.05 18.57 16.58
N LEU A 79 -5.76 18.08 17.59
CA LEU A 79 -5.60 16.74 18.17
C LEU A 79 -6.27 15.68 17.28
N PHE A 80 -5.67 15.31 16.14
CA PHE A 80 -6.42 14.62 15.08
C PHE A 80 -6.12 13.14 14.81
N LEU A 81 -5.21 12.49 15.53
CA LEU A 81 -4.89 11.08 15.25
C LEU A 81 -4.57 10.32 16.52
N SER A 82 -5.43 9.36 16.88
CA SER A 82 -5.16 8.20 17.74
C SER A 82 -4.17 8.49 18.87
N PHE A 83 -4.38 9.63 19.53
CA PHE A 83 -3.63 10.01 20.71
C PHE A 83 -4.09 9.08 21.82
N PRO A 84 -3.23 8.85 22.82
CA PRO A 84 -3.57 7.93 23.89
C PRO A 84 -4.95 8.21 24.45
N THR A 85 -5.83 7.22 24.40
CA THR A 85 -7.09 7.31 25.13
C THR A 85 -6.74 7.11 26.59
N PHE A 86 -7.10 8.08 27.44
CA PHE A 86 -6.94 7.94 28.86
C PHE A 86 -8.27 7.58 29.49
N SER A 87 -8.29 6.53 30.27
CA SER A 87 -9.44 6.07 31.03
C SER A 87 -9.10 6.08 32.52
N ASN A 88 -10.07 6.46 33.36
CA ASN A 88 -9.93 6.51 34.82
C ASN A 88 -8.74 7.39 35.28
N LEU A 89 -8.74 8.65 34.84
CA LEU A 89 -7.74 9.65 35.22
C LEU A 89 -7.93 10.05 36.69
N THR A 90 -6.87 9.95 37.48
CA THR A 90 -6.83 10.44 38.86
C THR A 90 -5.74 11.49 39.02
N PHE A 91 -6.05 12.58 39.74
CA PHE A 91 -5.11 13.66 40.04
C PHE A 91 -4.99 13.81 41.55
N ASP A 92 -3.77 14.02 42.06
CA ASP A 92 -3.55 14.29 43.49
C ASP A 92 -3.92 15.72 43.91
N SER A 93 -4.19 16.62 42.95
CA SER A 93 -4.59 18.01 43.19
C SER A 93 -5.69 18.49 42.23
N PRO A 94 -6.71 19.21 42.74
CA PRO A 94 -7.82 19.73 41.92
C PRO A 94 -7.46 20.93 41.03
N THR A 95 -6.26 21.52 41.18
CA THR A 95 -5.90 22.79 40.52
C THR A 95 -5.25 22.64 39.14
N HIS A 96 -4.77 21.45 38.76
CA HIS A 96 -4.00 21.25 37.53
C HIS A 96 -4.77 20.38 36.52
N ARG A 97 -5.95 20.87 36.14
CA ARG A 97 -6.84 20.27 35.13
C ARG A 97 -6.37 20.72 33.74
N ILE A 98 -6.66 19.92 32.71
CA ILE A 98 -6.49 20.32 31.31
C ILE A 98 -7.10 21.72 31.14
N GLY A 99 -6.26 22.73 30.88
CA GLY A 99 -6.71 24.10 30.71
C GLY A 99 -7.33 24.27 29.34
N VAL A 100 -8.56 23.77 29.13
CA VAL A 100 -9.25 23.90 27.83
C VAL A 100 -9.31 25.36 27.41
N CYS A 101 -9.59 26.28 28.34
CA CYS A 101 -9.53 27.73 28.09
C CYS A 101 -8.18 28.23 27.59
N LEU A 102 -7.07 27.64 28.03
CA LEU A 102 -5.74 27.99 27.54
C LEU A 102 -5.47 27.38 26.17
N ALA A 103 -6.01 26.19 25.89
CA ALA A 103 -5.90 25.53 24.60
C ALA A 103 -6.76 26.19 23.51
N THR A 104 -7.92 26.74 23.89
CA THR A 104 -8.85 27.44 23.00
C THR A 104 -8.55 28.93 22.91
N GLY A 105 -7.84 29.50 23.88
CA GLY A 105 -7.22 30.82 23.77
C GLY A 105 -6.04 30.77 22.80
N ALA A 106 -5.99 31.66 21.80
CA ALA A 106 -4.87 31.72 20.87
C ALA A 106 -3.56 31.97 21.65
N PRO A 107 -2.60 31.02 21.69
CA PRO A 107 -1.29 31.31 22.25
C PRO A 107 -0.63 32.41 21.39
N PRO A 108 0.38 33.14 21.90
CA PRO A 108 1.02 34.25 21.20
C PRO A 108 1.54 33.94 19.78
N HIS A 109 1.66 32.66 19.41
CA HIS A 109 2.21 32.18 18.15
C HIS A 109 1.45 30.99 17.50
N GLY A 110 0.16 30.80 17.79
CA GLY A 110 -0.60 29.65 17.25
C GLY A 110 -2.08 29.91 16.99
N ARG A 111 -2.69 29.06 16.16
CA ARG A 111 -4.15 29.01 15.98
C ARG A 111 -4.78 28.36 17.22
N PRO A 112 -5.98 28.78 17.65
CA PRO A 112 -6.76 28.08 18.68
C PRO A 112 -6.94 26.60 18.32
N ILE A 113 -6.90 25.71 19.32
CA ILE A 113 -7.41 24.35 19.11
C ILE A 113 -8.92 24.45 18.94
N LYS A 114 -9.45 23.77 17.92
CA LYS A 114 -10.89 23.63 17.65
C LYS A 114 -11.31 22.16 17.86
N ASN A 115 -12.61 21.92 17.91
CA ASN A 115 -13.24 20.61 17.92
C ASN A 115 -12.86 19.72 19.13
N ILE A 116 -12.73 20.33 20.32
CA ILE A 116 -12.48 19.59 21.58
C ILE A 116 -13.80 19.05 22.14
N ALA A 117 -13.90 17.73 22.30
CA ALA A 117 -15.03 17.05 22.93
C ALA A 117 -14.53 15.94 23.89
N TYR A 118 -15.08 15.89 25.10
CA TYR A 118 -14.78 14.88 26.11
C TYR A 118 -16.04 14.09 26.43
N GLU A 119 -15.96 12.76 26.42
CA GLU A 119 -17.02 11.91 26.96
C GLU A 119 -16.90 11.88 28.49
N ASP A 120 -18.00 12.19 29.18
CA ASP A 120 -18.20 11.93 30.60
C ASP A 120 -18.98 10.61 30.68
N ASP A 121 -18.27 9.50 30.85
CA ASP A 121 -18.83 8.16 30.66
C ASP A 121 -19.63 7.63 31.84
N ASP A 122 -19.26 8.03 33.06
CA ASP A 122 -19.90 7.59 34.30
C ASP A 122 -20.78 8.66 34.94
N GLY A 123 -20.84 9.86 34.35
CA GLY A 123 -21.64 10.98 34.85
C GLY A 123 -21.16 11.50 36.21
N THR A 124 -19.93 11.15 36.61
CA THR A 124 -19.29 11.67 37.82
C THR A 124 -18.56 12.99 37.55
N GLY A 125 -18.45 13.38 36.28
CA GLY A 125 -17.94 14.67 35.87
C GLY A 125 -18.83 15.83 36.32
N PRO A 126 -18.49 17.07 35.92
CA PRO A 126 -19.26 18.26 36.26
C PRO A 126 -20.65 18.30 35.60
N ILE A 127 -21.05 17.25 34.87
CA ILE A 127 -22.41 17.02 34.36
C ILE A 127 -23.24 16.46 35.53
N THR A 128 -23.86 17.34 36.31
CA THR A 128 -24.37 17.09 37.67
C THR A 128 -25.55 16.12 37.83
N ASP A 129 -26.00 15.45 36.77
CA ASP A 129 -27.26 14.69 36.79
C ASP A 129 -27.05 13.16 36.72
N GLY A 130 -25.80 12.68 36.75
CA GLY A 130 -25.45 11.25 36.81
C GLY A 130 -25.77 10.46 35.53
N GLY A 131 -26.11 11.13 34.43
CA GLY A 131 -26.53 10.52 33.16
C GLY A 131 -25.44 10.24 32.14
N GLY A 132 -24.18 10.56 32.44
CA GLY A 132 -23.10 10.64 31.43
C GLY A 132 -23.34 11.80 30.44
N GLY A 133 -22.52 11.89 29.39
CA GLY A 133 -22.70 12.84 28.29
C GLY A 133 -21.39 13.33 27.69
N PHE A 134 -21.42 14.52 27.08
CA PHE A 134 -20.21 15.16 26.53
C PHE A 134 -19.98 16.56 27.08
N LEU A 135 -18.71 16.90 27.31
CA LEU A 135 -18.23 18.27 27.47
C LEU A 135 -17.61 18.73 26.16
N VAL A 136 -18.16 19.78 25.54
CA VAL A 136 -17.73 20.28 24.21
C VAL A 136 -17.23 21.71 24.30
N GLN A 137 -16.25 22.08 23.48
CA GLN A 137 -15.74 23.45 23.41
C GLN A 137 -16.84 24.48 23.10
N ASP A 138 -16.91 25.55 23.88
CA ASP A 138 -17.99 26.55 23.83
C ASP A 138 -17.88 27.52 22.65
N ASN A 139 -16.65 27.89 22.29
CA ASN A 139 -16.34 28.81 21.19
C ASN A 139 -16.19 28.10 19.84
N ASP A 140 -16.60 26.83 19.76
CA ASP A 140 -16.70 26.07 18.53
C ASP A 140 -18.17 25.66 18.28
N PRO A 141 -18.98 26.52 17.61
CA PRO A 141 -20.39 26.24 17.35
C PRO A 141 -20.61 25.00 16.49
N SER A 142 -19.54 24.50 15.90
CA SER A 142 -19.55 23.33 15.05
C SER A 142 -19.82 22.03 15.86
N LEU A 143 -19.39 21.97 17.13
CA LEU A 143 -19.66 20.84 18.02
C LEU A 143 -21.12 20.71 18.43
N THR A 144 -21.87 21.82 18.40
CA THR A 144 -23.29 21.86 18.80
C THR A 144 -24.23 22.02 17.60
N ALA A 145 -23.70 22.25 16.39
CA ALA A 145 -24.49 22.51 15.18
C ALA A 145 -25.56 21.43 14.91
N PHE A 146 -25.22 20.17 15.17
CA PHE A 146 -26.09 19.03 14.91
C PHE A 146 -26.85 18.55 16.16
N LEU A 147 -26.68 19.19 17.31
CA LEU A 147 -27.45 18.84 18.51
C LEU A 147 -28.80 19.59 18.52
N PRO A 148 -29.81 19.08 19.26
CA PRO A 148 -31.04 19.83 19.50
C PRO A 148 -30.74 21.21 20.08
N ASN A 149 -31.55 22.22 19.74
CA ASN A 149 -31.37 23.55 20.29
C ASN A 149 -31.53 23.50 21.81
N GLY A 150 -30.54 24.01 22.55
CA GLY A 150 -30.53 23.96 24.02
C GLY A 150 -30.08 22.62 24.62
N ALA A 151 -29.61 21.66 23.80
CA ALA A 151 -29.05 20.40 24.29
C ALA A 151 -27.77 20.56 25.11
N CYS A 152 -27.09 21.70 24.96
CA CYS A 152 -25.87 22.02 25.68
C CYS A 152 -26.06 23.28 26.52
N SER A 153 -25.50 23.26 27.73
CA SER A 153 -25.55 24.39 28.66
C SER A 153 -24.15 24.71 29.20
N PRO A 154 -23.86 26.00 29.50
CA PRO A 154 -22.66 26.36 30.22
C PRO A 154 -22.50 25.60 31.53
N LEU A 155 -21.26 25.24 31.88
CA LEU A 155 -20.98 24.64 33.19
C LEU A 155 -21.29 25.64 34.32
N LEU A 156 -22.29 25.30 35.14
CA LEU A 156 -22.76 26.15 36.25
C LEU A 156 -21.63 26.42 37.26
N GLY A 157 -21.55 27.67 37.74
CA GLY A 157 -20.64 28.06 38.83
C GLY A 157 -19.23 28.48 38.42
N THR A 158 -18.96 28.66 37.11
CA THR A 158 -17.67 29.21 36.62
C THR A 158 -17.91 30.43 35.75
N GLU A 159 -17.32 31.58 36.10
CA GLU A 159 -17.46 32.83 35.32
C GLU A 159 -16.66 32.82 34.00
N ASN A 160 -15.88 31.75 33.73
CA ASN A 160 -15.09 31.55 32.52
C ASN A 160 -15.14 30.07 32.10
N TYR A 161 -16.30 29.63 31.60
CA TYR A 161 -16.41 28.30 31.00
C TYR A 161 -15.88 28.35 29.56
N CYS A 162 -15.07 27.37 29.17
CA CYS A 162 -14.65 27.15 27.78
C CYS A 162 -15.17 25.82 27.24
N LEU A 163 -16.13 25.25 27.96
CA LEU A 163 -16.81 24.00 27.69
C LEU A 163 -18.30 24.18 27.99
N LEU A 164 -19.13 23.50 27.20
CA LEU A 164 -20.55 23.30 27.40
C LEU A 164 -20.78 21.85 27.82
N SER A 165 -21.70 21.64 28.75
CA SER A 165 -22.21 20.32 29.13
C SER A 165 -23.37 19.94 28.22
N CYS A 166 -23.28 18.77 27.58
CA CYS A 166 -24.29 18.19 26.71
C CYS A 166 -24.64 16.77 27.22
N PRO A 167 -25.54 16.63 28.21
CA PRO A 167 -25.81 15.36 28.89
C PRO A 167 -26.32 14.25 27.96
N ASP A 168 -27.20 14.60 27.02
CA ASP A 168 -27.82 13.62 26.11
C ASP A 168 -27.05 13.43 24.79
N ALA A 169 -25.89 14.09 24.63
CA ALA A 169 -25.11 13.97 23.42
C ALA A 169 -24.30 12.66 23.44
N CYS A 170 -24.25 11.98 22.29
CA CYS A 170 -23.34 10.88 22.07
C CYS A 170 -22.56 11.14 20.78
N LEU A 171 -21.38 11.77 20.93
CA LEU A 171 -20.58 12.25 19.81
C LEU A 171 -19.43 11.27 19.51
N ARG A 172 -19.21 10.97 18.23
CA ARG A 172 -18.01 10.26 17.79
C ARG A 172 -17.20 11.15 16.88
N HIS A 173 -15.89 11.17 17.10
CA HIS A 173 -14.99 11.91 16.23
C HIS A 173 -14.69 11.11 14.94
N VAL A 174 -14.87 11.77 13.80
CA VAL A 174 -14.48 11.30 12.47
C VAL A 174 -13.46 12.25 11.88
N THR A 175 -12.40 11.69 11.29
CA THR A 175 -11.32 12.42 10.63
C THR A 175 -11.34 12.09 9.14
N PHE A 176 -11.21 13.09 8.29
CA PHE A 176 -11.07 12.97 6.85
C PHE A 176 -9.65 13.37 6.47
N VAL A 177 -8.85 12.41 6.01
CA VAL A 177 -7.46 12.60 5.58
C VAL A 177 -7.45 12.89 4.08
N THR A 178 -6.71 13.91 3.68
CA THR A 178 -6.67 14.44 2.32
C THR A 178 -5.25 14.85 1.94
N SER A 179 -5.02 15.22 0.67
CA SER A 179 -3.72 15.70 0.21
C SER A 179 -3.28 16.98 0.94
N ALA A 180 -2.02 17.04 1.40
CA ALA A 180 -1.43 18.29 1.94
C ALA A 180 -1.01 19.31 0.88
N SER A 181 -1.19 18.99 -0.40
CA SER A 181 -0.78 19.87 -1.49
C SER A 181 -1.29 21.31 -1.29
N PRO A 182 -0.47 22.35 -1.50
CA PRO A 182 -0.89 23.76 -1.41
C PRO A 182 -2.03 24.14 -2.37
N ILE A 183 -2.29 23.32 -3.39
CA ILE A 183 -3.36 23.53 -4.39
C ILE A 183 -4.75 23.46 -3.76
N HIS A 184 -4.86 22.80 -2.62
CA HIS A 184 -6.09 22.71 -1.82
C HIS A 184 -6.09 23.71 -0.67
N GLU A 185 -5.23 24.73 -0.70
CA GLU A 185 -5.28 25.83 0.26
C GLU A 185 -6.63 26.55 0.17
N GLY A 186 -7.22 26.84 1.33
CA GLY A 186 -8.53 27.47 1.42
C GLY A 186 -9.72 26.53 1.20
N TYR A 187 -9.51 25.23 0.99
CA TYR A 187 -10.62 24.28 0.93
C TYR A 187 -11.30 24.16 2.31
N GLU A 188 -12.63 24.07 2.30
CA GLU A 188 -13.45 23.81 3.47
C GLU A 188 -14.22 22.49 3.29
N MET A 189 -14.33 21.71 4.35
CA MET A 189 -15.26 20.57 4.42
C MET A 189 -16.61 21.08 4.88
N VAL A 190 -17.68 20.64 4.22
CA VAL A 190 -19.07 20.93 4.57
C VAL A 190 -19.76 19.63 4.96
N VAL A 191 -20.20 19.54 6.22
CA VAL A 191 -21.03 18.43 6.71
C VAL A 191 -22.48 18.89 6.74
N THR A 192 -23.36 18.13 6.10
CA THR A 192 -24.80 18.38 6.04
C THR A 192 -25.54 17.22 6.67
N ASP A 193 -26.39 17.50 7.65
CA ASP A 193 -27.32 16.53 8.20
C ASP A 193 -28.51 16.37 7.25
N ARG A 194 -28.70 15.19 6.66
CA ARG A 194 -29.75 14.91 5.68
C ARG A 194 -31.16 15.11 6.23
N GLU A 195 -31.37 14.87 7.51
CA GLU A 195 -32.70 14.96 8.12
C GLU A 195 -33.11 16.40 8.37
N THR A 196 -32.17 17.21 8.88
CA THR A 196 -32.47 18.60 9.29
C THR A 196 -32.08 19.65 8.25
N GLY A 197 -31.25 19.30 7.26
CA GLY A 197 -30.63 20.22 6.31
C GLY A 197 -29.62 21.18 6.95
N LYS A 198 -29.32 21.04 8.25
CA LYS A 198 -28.31 21.86 8.92
C LYS A 198 -26.93 21.54 8.34
N THR A 199 -26.13 22.58 8.12
CA THR A 199 -24.77 22.45 7.61
C THR A 199 -23.75 23.00 8.60
N SER A 200 -22.55 22.46 8.59
CA SER A 200 -21.40 23.11 9.20
C SER A 200 -20.15 22.97 8.37
N ARG A 201 -19.31 23.99 8.46
CA ARG A 201 -18.01 24.04 7.78
C ARG A 201 -16.86 23.75 8.73
N THR A 202 -15.80 23.16 8.21
CA THR A 202 -14.52 22.94 8.89
C THR A 202 -13.38 23.32 7.94
N GLU A 203 -12.48 24.18 8.40
CA GLU A 203 -11.27 24.56 7.65
C GLU A 203 -10.29 23.38 7.54
N ARG A 204 -9.52 23.36 6.46
CA ARG A 204 -8.44 22.40 6.25
C ARG A 204 -7.26 22.66 7.20
N HIS A 205 -6.76 21.60 7.84
CA HIS A 205 -5.56 21.66 8.68
C HIS A 205 -4.43 20.82 8.09
N ILE A 206 -3.30 21.45 7.72
CA ILE A 206 -2.13 20.74 7.21
C ILE A 206 -1.29 20.22 8.36
N PHE A 207 -0.89 18.96 8.30
CA PHE A 207 0.04 18.34 9.23
C PHE A 207 1.35 18.00 8.53
N THR A 208 2.39 18.76 8.84
CA THR A 208 3.74 18.50 8.33
C THR A 208 4.49 17.56 9.28
N ARG A 209 5.17 16.53 8.74
CA ARG A 209 6.07 15.57 9.44
C ARG A 209 5.51 14.21 9.90
N PHE A 210 4.53 13.63 9.23
CA PHE A 210 4.27 12.20 9.45
C PHE A 210 5.31 11.38 8.65
N TRP A 211 6.23 10.70 9.37
CA TRP A 211 7.06 9.58 8.87
C TRP A 211 7.91 9.74 7.60
N GLY A 212 8.37 10.96 7.25
CA GLY A 212 9.33 11.14 6.16
C GLY A 212 8.81 10.76 4.76
N SER A 213 7.52 10.46 4.65
CA SER A 213 6.85 10.00 3.44
C SER A 213 5.53 10.73 3.30
N HIS A 214 5.57 11.99 2.84
CA HIS A 214 4.40 12.83 2.48
C HIS A 214 3.70 13.57 3.63
N ASP A 215 3.43 14.85 3.38
CA ASP A 215 2.55 15.66 4.22
C ASP A 215 1.09 15.29 3.89
N VAL A 216 0.22 15.33 4.89
CA VAL A 216 -1.23 15.10 4.76
C VAL A 216 -2.03 16.22 5.41
N ALA A 217 -3.26 16.43 4.96
CA ALA A 217 -4.17 17.41 5.53
C ALA A 217 -5.41 16.72 6.13
N TYR A 218 -5.93 17.30 7.20
CA TYR A 218 -7.05 16.74 7.95
C TYR A 218 -8.21 17.71 8.01
N PHE A 219 -9.41 17.12 8.00
CA PHE A 219 -10.63 17.73 8.49
C PHE A 219 -11.16 16.82 9.60
N GLY A 220 -11.47 17.37 10.76
CA GLY A 220 -11.99 16.59 11.88
C GLY A 220 -13.36 17.07 12.29
N ARG A 221 -14.19 16.13 12.77
CA ARG A 221 -15.51 16.46 13.28
C ARG A 221 -16.04 15.50 14.33
N ALA A 222 -16.59 16.02 15.43
CA ALA A 222 -17.46 15.25 16.32
C ALA A 222 -18.91 15.30 15.82
N LEU A 223 -19.51 14.15 15.52
CA LEU A 223 -20.88 14.03 15.02
C LEU A 223 -21.73 13.13 15.93
N PRO A 224 -23.02 13.44 16.13
CA PRO A 224 -23.92 12.59 16.91
C PRO A 224 -24.34 11.35 16.12
N GLY A 225 -24.51 10.21 16.80
CA GLY A 225 -25.08 8.99 16.22
C GLY A 225 -26.61 8.96 16.22
N GLY A 226 -27.17 7.76 16.05
CA GLY A 226 -28.60 7.50 16.29
C GLY A 226 -29.47 7.33 15.05
N GLY A 227 -28.93 6.75 13.98
CA GLY A 227 -29.61 6.55 12.70
C GLY A 227 -29.59 7.78 11.79
N ARG A 228 -28.80 8.81 12.15
CA ARG A 228 -28.73 10.06 11.39
C ARG A 228 -27.80 9.88 10.20
N GLN A 229 -28.06 10.58 9.11
CA GLN A 229 -27.27 10.47 7.89
C GLN A 229 -26.62 11.81 7.59
N PHE A 230 -25.30 11.81 7.45
CA PHE A 230 -24.51 13.00 7.17
C PHE A 230 -23.91 12.91 5.76
N ASP A 231 -24.07 13.97 4.98
CA ASP A 231 -23.35 14.17 3.73
C ASP A 231 -22.13 15.05 3.97
N VAL A 232 -20.97 14.60 3.51
CA VAL A 232 -19.70 15.31 3.62
C VAL A 232 -19.23 15.68 2.22
N SER A 233 -19.15 16.97 1.96
CA SER A 233 -18.67 17.54 0.70
C SER A 233 -17.51 18.51 0.97
N PHE A 234 -16.85 18.96 -0.10
CA PHE A 234 -15.78 19.95 0.01
C PHE A 234 -16.05 21.09 -0.96
N ILE A 235 -15.64 22.29 -0.56
CA ILE A 235 -15.74 23.49 -1.38
C ILE A 235 -14.40 24.22 -1.44
N ASP A 236 -14.13 24.88 -2.55
CA ASP A 236 -12.99 25.78 -2.69
C ASP A 236 -13.22 27.12 -1.96
N SER A 237 -12.22 28.01 -2.03
CA SER A 237 -12.30 29.35 -1.43
C SER A 237 -13.37 30.27 -2.05
N ALA A 238 -13.88 29.93 -3.23
CA ALA A 238 -14.99 30.63 -3.90
C ALA A 238 -16.35 30.01 -3.57
N GLY A 239 -16.38 28.90 -2.84
CA GLY A 239 -17.59 28.16 -2.47
C GLY A 239 -18.09 27.19 -3.53
N ASN A 240 -17.30 26.91 -4.57
CA ASN A 240 -17.66 25.92 -5.59
C ASN A 240 -17.40 24.49 -5.07
N PRO A 241 -18.20 23.48 -5.48
CA PRO A 241 -17.89 22.09 -5.20
C PRO A 241 -16.48 21.72 -5.66
N ALA A 242 -15.70 21.11 -4.77
CA ALA A 242 -14.32 20.73 -5.04
C ALA A 242 -14.01 19.35 -4.43
N TRP A 243 -12.88 18.76 -4.82
CA TRP A 243 -12.38 17.52 -4.21
C TRP A 243 -10.89 17.66 -3.85
N PRO A 244 -10.46 17.32 -2.63
CA PRO A 244 -9.09 17.57 -2.14
C PRO A 244 -8.10 16.47 -2.60
N GLY A 245 -8.20 16.06 -3.86
CA GLY A 245 -7.49 14.92 -4.44
C GLY A 245 -8.07 13.59 -3.97
N TYR A 246 -7.95 13.31 -2.68
CA TYR A 246 -8.44 12.08 -2.08
C TYR A 246 -9.03 12.32 -0.70
N VAL A 247 -9.86 11.38 -0.22
CA VAL A 247 -10.49 11.46 1.10
C VAL A 247 -10.52 10.07 1.71
N GLN A 248 -9.73 9.87 2.77
CA GLN A 248 -9.79 8.68 3.61
C GLN A 248 -10.53 9.02 4.90
N THR A 249 -11.55 8.23 5.24
CA THR A 249 -12.34 8.44 6.46
C THR A 249 -11.83 7.54 7.59
N ILE A 250 -11.47 8.15 8.72
CA ILE A 250 -10.99 7.47 9.92
C ILE A 250 -11.95 7.76 11.07
N PHE A 251 -12.57 6.72 11.62
CA PHE A 251 -13.40 6.85 12.81
C PHE A 251 -12.54 6.58 14.05
N GLN A 252 -12.63 7.46 15.05
CA GLN A 252 -12.10 7.15 16.38
C GLN A 252 -12.86 5.96 16.99
N PRO A 253 -12.33 5.29 18.05
CA PRO A 253 -13.09 4.29 18.79
C PRO A 253 -14.50 4.79 19.14
N ALA A 254 -15.49 3.90 19.09
CA ALA A 254 -16.84 4.28 19.45
C ALA A 254 -16.86 4.72 20.94
N PRO A 255 -17.54 5.83 21.28
CA PRO A 255 -17.75 6.21 22.67
C PRO A 255 -18.60 5.14 23.38
N LYS A 256 -18.60 5.15 24.72
CA LYS A 256 -19.37 4.20 25.54
C LYS A 256 -20.87 4.49 25.49
N CYS A 257 -21.26 5.75 25.30
CA CYS A 257 -22.64 6.12 25.06
C CYS A 257 -23.22 5.44 23.81
N SER A 258 -24.54 5.27 23.78
CA SER A 258 -25.27 4.65 22.66
C SER A 258 -26.58 5.40 22.41
N PRO A 259 -27.00 5.58 21.15
CA PRO A 259 -26.31 5.16 19.92
C PRO A 259 -25.18 6.12 19.50
N SER A 260 -24.03 5.56 19.11
CA SER A 260 -22.90 6.32 18.56
C SER A 260 -22.85 6.26 17.03
N LEU A 261 -22.16 7.23 16.43
CA LEU A 261 -22.00 7.32 14.97
C LEU A 261 -21.31 6.07 14.41
N THR A 262 -21.79 5.59 13.27
CA THR A 262 -21.28 4.44 12.53
C THR A 262 -20.81 4.86 11.14
N PRO A 263 -19.93 4.07 10.48
CA PRO A 263 -19.50 4.39 9.12
C PRO A 263 -20.63 4.52 8.10
N ALA A 264 -21.71 3.74 8.25
CA ALA A 264 -22.88 3.79 7.35
C ALA A 264 -23.72 5.07 7.48
N GLU A 265 -23.43 5.91 8.48
CA GLU A 265 -24.12 7.19 8.71
C GLU A 265 -23.37 8.37 8.08
N VAL A 266 -22.17 8.15 7.53
CA VAL A 266 -21.36 9.19 6.88
C VAL A 266 -21.24 8.87 5.39
N ASN A 267 -21.78 9.75 4.56
CA ASN A 267 -21.76 9.63 3.11
C ASN A 267 -20.84 10.70 2.55
N LEU A 268 -19.88 10.31 1.71
CA LEU A 268 -19.06 11.26 0.96
C LEU A 268 -19.83 11.71 -0.29
N ALA A 269 -20.06 13.02 -0.40
CA ALA A 269 -20.72 13.65 -1.54
C ALA A 269 -19.66 14.12 -2.53
N TYR A 270 -19.46 13.33 -3.58
CA TYR A 270 -18.51 13.60 -4.66
C TYR A 270 -19.02 14.72 -5.57
N PRO A 271 -18.16 15.66 -6.00
CA PRO A 271 -18.57 16.69 -6.97
C PRO A 271 -18.84 16.05 -8.35
N PRO A 272 -19.68 16.68 -9.18
CA PRO A 272 -19.90 16.22 -10.56
C PRO A 272 -18.60 16.23 -11.36
N VAL A 273 -18.52 15.38 -12.39
CA VAL A 273 -17.44 15.43 -13.38
C VAL A 273 -17.52 16.74 -14.14
N THR A 274 -16.42 17.48 -14.18
CA THR A 274 -16.25 18.70 -14.99
C THR A 274 -14.91 18.61 -15.72
N ASP A 275 -14.50 19.70 -16.35
CA ASP A 275 -13.15 19.94 -16.88
C ASP A 275 -12.00 19.61 -15.91
N ARG A 276 -12.26 19.58 -14.59
CA ARG A 276 -11.31 19.10 -13.56
C ARG A 276 -10.84 17.65 -13.81
N CYS A 277 -11.63 16.86 -14.54
CA CYS A 277 -11.33 15.48 -14.85
C CYS A 277 -10.62 15.32 -16.21
N ASP A 278 -10.47 16.36 -17.03
CA ASP A 278 -9.80 16.22 -18.34
C ASP A 278 -8.36 15.71 -18.20
N ASN A 279 -7.67 16.13 -17.12
CA ASN A 279 -6.43 15.51 -16.67
C ASN A 279 -6.38 15.51 -15.13
N ILE A 280 -6.39 14.34 -14.52
CA ILE A 280 -6.41 14.21 -13.04
C ILE A 280 -5.02 14.30 -12.40
N VAL A 281 -3.95 14.36 -13.20
CA VAL A 281 -2.60 14.68 -12.71
C VAL A 281 -2.48 16.18 -12.61
N TYR A 282 -2.58 16.71 -11.39
CA TYR A 282 -2.47 18.13 -11.18
C TYR A 282 -1.06 18.63 -11.53
N ASN A 283 -0.99 19.68 -12.37
CA ASN A 283 0.26 20.30 -12.79
C ASN A 283 1.26 19.28 -13.36
N GLY A 284 0.75 18.34 -14.15
CA GLY A 284 1.57 17.29 -14.76
C GLY A 284 2.54 17.80 -15.83
N ASN A 285 2.23 18.94 -16.46
CA ASN A 285 3.11 19.64 -17.40
C ASN A 285 4.06 20.65 -16.75
N LEU A 286 3.92 20.91 -15.44
CA LEU A 286 4.84 21.72 -14.64
C LEU A 286 5.06 23.18 -15.08
N GLU A 287 4.33 23.65 -16.10
CA GLU A 287 4.47 24.99 -16.69
C GLU A 287 3.99 26.12 -15.77
N ARG A 288 3.40 25.80 -14.62
CA ARG A 288 3.13 26.78 -13.55
C ARG A 288 4.43 27.28 -12.87
N GLY A 289 5.57 26.64 -13.13
CA GLY A 289 6.86 26.98 -12.52
C GLY A 289 6.98 26.59 -11.05
N ASP A 290 6.03 25.79 -10.54
CA ASP A 290 6.02 25.20 -9.22
C ASP A 290 5.79 23.68 -9.33
N TYR A 291 6.09 22.94 -8.26
CA TYR A 291 5.84 21.49 -8.18
C TYR A 291 4.58 21.16 -7.36
N PHE A 292 3.68 22.13 -7.13
CA PHE A 292 2.50 21.86 -6.32
C PHE A 292 1.65 20.76 -6.99
N GLY A 293 1.10 19.85 -6.18
CA GLY A 293 0.51 18.58 -6.62
C GLY A 293 1.47 17.39 -6.51
N TRP A 294 2.77 17.62 -6.64
CA TRP A 294 3.81 16.59 -6.53
C TRP A 294 4.42 16.54 -5.12
N THR A 295 4.72 15.33 -4.66
CA THR A 295 5.47 15.09 -3.42
C THR A 295 6.56 14.04 -3.65
N GLN A 296 7.56 14.03 -2.78
CA GLN A 296 8.71 13.13 -2.88
C GLN A 296 8.35 11.76 -2.28
N VAL A 297 8.76 10.67 -2.93
CA VAL A 297 8.70 9.32 -2.37
C VAL A 297 10.03 8.96 -1.74
N HIS A 298 10.01 8.39 -0.53
CA HIS A 298 11.20 7.94 0.19
C HIS A 298 12.32 9.00 0.28
N SER A 299 11.95 10.26 0.52
CA SER A 299 12.91 11.39 0.63
C SER A 299 13.74 11.65 -0.64
N ALA A 300 13.17 11.41 -1.83
CA ALA A 300 13.82 11.72 -3.11
C ALA A 300 14.19 13.20 -3.30
N GLY A 301 13.59 14.11 -2.55
CA GLY A 301 13.65 15.55 -2.75
C GLY A 301 13.03 15.99 -4.07
N LEU A 302 12.64 17.27 -4.14
CA LEU A 302 12.00 17.87 -5.31
C LEU A 302 12.69 19.17 -5.64
N ALA A 303 13.00 19.38 -6.91
CA ALA A 303 13.42 20.68 -7.41
C ALA A 303 12.87 20.90 -8.81
N MET A 304 12.41 22.12 -9.08
CA MET A 304 12.11 22.53 -10.45
C MET A 304 13.40 22.67 -11.24
N MET A 305 13.40 22.13 -12.45
CA MET A 305 14.29 22.55 -13.52
C MET A 305 13.57 23.62 -14.33
N THR A 306 14.27 24.70 -14.66
CA THR A 306 13.71 25.83 -15.42
C THR A 306 14.70 26.24 -16.51
N GLY A 307 14.18 26.67 -17.66
CA GLY A 307 14.97 27.16 -18.79
C GLY A 307 14.68 26.41 -20.09
N GLU A 308 15.20 26.94 -21.20
CA GLU A 308 14.99 26.37 -22.54
C GLU A 308 15.52 24.93 -22.59
N GLY A 309 14.66 23.99 -22.96
CA GLY A 309 14.98 22.56 -23.04
C GLY A 309 15.09 21.84 -21.69
N ALA A 310 14.63 22.47 -20.60
CA ALA A 310 14.54 21.82 -19.30
C ALA A 310 13.51 20.69 -19.29
N GLY A 311 12.36 20.90 -19.93
CA GLY A 311 11.28 19.93 -20.04
C GLY A 311 11.22 19.18 -21.37
N ALA A 312 10.28 18.24 -21.44
CA ALA A 312 10.02 17.42 -22.60
C ALA A 312 9.34 18.25 -23.70
N GLU A 313 9.44 17.82 -24.96
CA GLU A 313 8.80 18.52 -26.10
C GLU A 313 9.16 20.02 -26.24
N GLY A 314 10.22 20.48 -25.59
CA GLY A 314 10.67 21.88 -25.63
C GLY A 314 10.00 22.80 -24.61
N THR A 315 9.29 22.27 -23.62
CA THR A 315 8.76 23.03 -22.48
C THR A 315 9.90 23.61 -21.61
N ASN A 316 9.56 24.61 -20.80
CA ASN A 316 10.56 25.35 -20.02
C ASN A 316 10.74 24.81 -18.60
N ASN A 317 9.88 23.91 -18.14
CA ASN A 317 9.92 23.41 -16.78
C ASN A 317 9.89 21.90 -16.75
N ALA A 318 10.55 21.33 -15.75
CA ALA A 318 10.46 19.91 -15.44
C ALA A 318 10.71 19.69 -13.95
N LEU A 319 10.35 18.52 -13.44
CA LEU A 319 10.52 18.19 -12.03
C LEU A 319 11.65 17.20 -11.91
N ARG A 320 12.69 17.55 -11.14
CA ARG A 320 13.82 16.65 -10.86
C ARG A 320 13.88 16.24 -9.40
N SER A 321 14.44 15.06 -9.18
CA SER A 321 14.76 14.56 -7.85
C SER A 321 16.11 15.11 -7.42
N THR A 322 16.28 15.34 -6.12
CA THR A 322 17.55 15.88 -5.58
C THR A 322 18.33 14.87 -4.75
N GLN A 323 17.73 13.73 -4.41
CA GLN A 323 18.26 12.72 -3.49
C GLN A 323 17.73 11.30 -3.81
N VAL A 324 18.13 10.72 -4.95
CA VAL A 324 17.80 9.31 -5.24
C VAL A 324 18.91 8.42 -4.69
N ARG A 325 18.61 7.69 -3.62
CA ARG A 325 19.58 6.79 -2.97
C ARG A 325 19.25 5.31 -3.18
N GLN A 326 18.01 5.02 -3.56
CA GLN A 326 17.48 3.67 -3.75
C GLN A 326 16.50 3.69 -4.90
N ALA A 327 16.27 2.54 -5.55
CA ALA A 327 15.34 2.41 -6.66
C ALA A 327 13.88 2.80 -6.31
N LYS A 328 13.53 2.85 -5.03
CA LYS A 328 12.19 3.25 -4.57
C LYS A 328 12.01 4.77 -4.48
N HIS A 329 13.08 5.54 -4.56
CA HIS A 329 12.99 7.00 -4.46
C HIS A 329 12.39 7.56 -5.75
N GLY A 330 11.45 8.49 -5.61
CA GLY A 330 10.71 8.99 -6.74
C GLY A 330 9.83 10.20 -6.43
N PHE A 331 8.84 10.41 -7.29
CA PHE A 331 7.77 11.39 -7.11
C PHE A 331 6.43 10.70 -7.02
N MET A 332 5.47 11.33 -6.38
CA MET A 332 4.08 10.94 -6.52
C MET A 332 3.17 12.15 -6.64
N ASN A 333 2.04 11.95 -7.31
CA ASN A 333 0.96 12.91 -7.46
C ASN A 333 -0.34 12.23 -7.01
N PHE A 334 -1.02 12.80 -6.00
CA PHE A 334 -2.32 12.30 -5.57
C PHE A 334 -3.38 12.77 -6.56
N VAL A 335 -4.06 11.83 -7.19
CA VAL A 335 -5.05 12.13 -8.22
C VAL A 335 -6.46 12.25 -7.65
N ASP A 336 -7.35 12.93 -8.37
CA ASP A 336 -8.73 13.16 -7.97
C ASP A 336 -9.57 11.86 -7.99
N THR A 337 -9.81 11.27 -6.81
CA THR A 337 -10.58 10.02 -6.69
C THR A 337 -12.05 10.17 -7.04
N SER A 338 -12.59 11.39 -7.06
CA SER A 338 -13.95 11.63 -7.52
C SER A 338 -14.08 11.50 -9.04
N CYS A 339 -13.03 11.81 -9.80
CA CYS A 339 -12.96 11.49 -11.23
C CYS A 339 -12.82 9.99 -11.46
N LEU A 340 -11.91 9.33 -10.74
CA LEU A 340 -11.69 7.88 -10.87
C LEU A 340 -12.98 7.07 -10.64
N ARG A 341 -13.78 7.46 -9.63
CA ARG A 341 -15.09 6.85 -9.38
C ARG A 341 -16.05 6.96 -10.56
N ALA A 342 -16.06 8.11 -11.23
CA ALA A 342 -16.90 8.34 -12.39
C ALA A 342 -16.39 7.58 -13.63
N TRP A 343 -15.11 7.19 -13.64
CA TRP A 343 -14.48 6.42 -14.71
C TRP A 343 -14.47 4.90 -14.47
N GLY A 344 -15.19 4.41 -13.45
CA GLY A 344 -15.33 2.97 -13.26
C GLY A 344 -15.94 2.31 -14.50
N GLY A 345 -15.20 1.41 -15.14
CA GLY A 345 -15.58 0.78 -16.40
C GLY A 345 -15.01 1.45 -17.66
N HIS A 346 -14.13 2.45 -17.50
CA HIS A 346 -13.48 3.14 -18.60
C HIS A 346 -12.04 2.67 -18.78
N PHE A 347 -11.47 2.99 -19.95
CA PHE A 347 -10.03 2.95 -20.14
C PHE A 347 -9.41 4.29 -19.77
N LEU A 348 -8.32 4.25 -19.03
CA LEU A 348 -7.51 5.44 -18.75
C LEU A 348 -6.26 5.39 -19.60
N ARG A 349 -5.89 6.52 -20.18
CA ARG A 349 -4.59 6.71 -20.81
C ARG A 349 -3.64 7.37 -19.82
N ILE A 350 -2.56 6.69 -19.48
CA ILE A 350 -1.47 7.23 -18.67
C ILE A 350 -0.30 7.55 -19.60
N SER A 351 0.09 8.82 -19.64
CA SER A 351 1.23 9.23 -20.47
C SER A 351 2.08 10.30 -19.81
N GLY A 352 3.34 10.39 -20.24
CA GLY A 352 4.30 11.38 -19.75
C GLY A 352 5.73 11.06 -20.18
N TYR A 353 6.68 11.84 -19.70
CA TYR A 353 8.10 11.67 -20.04
C TYR A 353 8.97 11.46 -18.81
N PHE A 354 9.99 10.61 -18.97
CA PHE A 354 11.09 10.38 -18.02
C PHE A 354 12.43 10.73 -18.65
N ARG A 355 13.35 11.23 -17.84
CA ARG A 355 14.75 11.41 -18.22
C ARG A 355 15.64 11.15 -17.01
N ALA A 356 16.76 10.46 -17.22
CA ALA A 356 17.80 10.32 -16.19
C ALA A 356 18.89 11.38 -16.39
N LEU A 357 19.28 12.09 -15.32
CA LEU A 357 20.41 13.01 -15.32
C LEU A 357 21.65 12.31 -14.77
N GLN A 358 22.31 11.51 -15.63
CA GLN A 358 23.62 10.89 -15.42
C GLN A 358 23.74 9.97 -14.19
N PHE A 359 24.19 8.74 -14.40
CA PHE A 359 24.50 7.81 -13.31
C PHE A 359 25.96 8.01 -12.85
N ASP A 360 26.19 8.11 -11.54
CA ASP A 360 27.53 8.29 -10.97
C ASP A 360 28.43 7.04 -11.18
N THR A 361 27.86 5.89 -11.48
CA THR A 361 28.59 4.63 -11.74
C THR A 361 28.44 4.19 -13.19
N LEU A 362 29.58 4.14 -13.89
CA LEU A 362 29.70 3.80 -15.32
C LEU A 362 29.44 2.32 -15.66
N SER A 363 29.14 1.45 -14.69
CA SER A 363 29.28 0.01 -14.92
C SER A 363 28.07 -0.71 -15.50
N ASP A 364 26.84 -0.18 -15.51
CA ASP A 364 25.70 -0.79 -16.24
C ASP A 364 24.66 0.27 -16.67
N MET A 365 24.77 0.79 -17.90
CA MET A 365 24.09 2.00 -18.39
C MET A 365 22.62 1.82 -18.86
N ALA A 366 21.83 0.97 -18.21
CA ALA A 366 20.38 0.93 -18.40
C ALA A 366 19.69 1.01 -17.03
N GLY A 367 19.27 2.21 -16.65
CA GLY A 367 18.36 2.37 -15.52
C GLY A 367 16.95 1.98 -15.94
N GLN A 368 16.17 1.46 -15.00
CA GLN A 368 14.73 1.29 -15.18
C GLN A 368 14.01 2.38 -14.37
N GLY A 369 13.19 3.18 -15.04
CA GLY A 369 12.18 4.00 -14.38
C GLY A 369 10.92 3.16 -14.24
N VAL A 370 10.20 3.29 -13.13
CA VAL A 370 8.96 2.53 -12.91
C VAL A 370 7.80 3.49 -12.68
N VAL A 371 6.72 3.25 -13.41
CA VAL A 371 5.46 3.98 -13.31
C VAL A 371 4.47 3.09 -12.59
N TYR A 372 4.02 3.54 -11.43
CA TYR A 372 2.93 2.92 -10.71
C TYR A 372 1.72 3.83 -10.76
N PHE A 373 0.57 3.25 -11.06
CA PHE A 373 -0.71 3.86 -10.74
C PHE A 373 -1.43 2.96 -9.73
N LYS A 374 -1.61 3.50 -8.53
CA LYS A 374 -2.13 2.80 -7.36
C LYS A 374 -3.49 3.37 -6.98
N ILE A 375 -4.41 2.49 -6.62
CA ILE A 375 -5.71 2.84 -6.06
C ILE A 375 -5.77 2.17 -4.69
N ASP A 376 -5.83 2.99 -3.65
CA ASP A 376 -5.52 2.58 -2.28
C ASP A 376 -4.18 1.84 -2.21
N ASP A 377 -4.14 0.68 -1.55
CA ASP A 377 -2.94 -0.16 -1.47
C ASP A 377 -2.76 -1.11 -2.68
N ALA A 378 -3.74 -1.15 -3.60
CA ALA A 378 -3.69 -2.02 -4.78
C ALA A 378 -2.95 -1.34 -5.94
N VAL A 379 -1.93 -2.01 -6.46
CA VAL A 379 -1.27 -1.59 -7.70
C VAL A 379 -2.22 -1.90 -8.86
N SER A 380 -2.83 -0.87 -9.43
CA SER A 380 -3.74 -1.01 -10.58
C SER A 380 -2.99 -1.07 -11.90
N TYR A 381 -1.77 -0.53 -11.92
CA TYR A 381 -0.87 -0.57 -13.06
C TYR A 381 0.58 -0.39 -12.60
N ALA A 382 1.47 -1.18 -13.18
CA ALA A 382 2.91 -1.03 -13.07
C ALA A 382 3.52 -1.18 -14.46
N ASN A 383 4.39 -0.26 -14.84
CA ASN A 383 5.15 -0.38 -16.08
C ASN A 383 6.59 0.08 -15.89
N THR A 384 7.49 -0.70 -16.46
CA THR A 384 8.93 -0.46 -16.41
C THR A 384 9.37 0.15 -17.72
N VAL A 385 9.97 1.31 -17.63
CA VAL A 385 10.43 2.10 -18.77
C VAL A 385 11.95 2.13 -18.73
N SER A 386 12.58 1.61 -19.77
CA SER A 386 14.03 1.71 -19.92
C SER A 386 14.43 3.17 -20.08
N ILE A 387 15.22 3.68 -19.15
CA ILE A 387 15.75 5.05 -19.18
C ILE A 387 17.27 4.98 -19.37
N VAL A 388 17.76 5.71 -20.37
CA VAL A 388 19.18 5.81 -20.66
C VAL A 388 19.76 7.03 -19.93
N GLY A 389 20.91 6.85 -19.28
CA GLY A 389 21.59 7.91 -18.52
C GLY A 389 22.26 9.00 -19.37
N ASP A 390 21.95 9.05 -20.67
CA ASP A 390 22.49 10.02 -21.63
C ASP A 390 21.69 11.34 -21.67
N GLY A 391 20.64 11.43 -20.83
CA GLY A 391 19.76 12.58 -20.78
C GLY A 391 18.74 12.61 -21.92
N THR A 392 18.48 11.50 -22.60
CA THR A 392 17.33 11.38 -23.52
C THR A 392 16.01 11.26 -22.75
N TRP A 393 14.94 11.75 -23.35
CA TRP A 393 13.58 11.58 -22.84
C TRP A 393 13.00 10.25 -23.32
N ALA A 394 12.57 9.41 -22.38
CA ALA A 394 11.76 8.23 -22.62
C ALA A 394 10.29 8.61 -22.45
N ARG A 395 9.45 8.27 -23.43
CA ARG A 395 8.00 8.48 -23.37
C ARG A 395 7.32 7.25 -22.78
N VAL A 396 6.36 7.51 -21.90
CA VAL A 396 5.39 6.53 -21.41
C VAL A 396 4.05 6.84 -22.03
N ASP A 397 3.40 5.83 -22.55
CA ASP A 397 2.06 5.93 -23.15
C ASP A 397 1.40 4.57 -23.02
N ALA A 398 0.43 4.48 -22.13
CA ALA A 398 -0.24 3.23 -21.82
C ALA A 398 -1.71 3.43 -21.60
N GLU A 399 -2.47 2.38 -21.90
CA GLU A 399 -3.91 2.32 -21.66
C GLU A 399 -4.17 1.25 -20.59
N ILE A 400 -5.00 1.58 -19.61
CA ILE A 400 -5.36 0.69 -18.51
C ILE A 400 -6.87 0.63 -18.34
N TYR A 401 -7.42 -0.52 -18.02
CA TYR A 401 -8.83 -0.66 -17.72
C TYR A 401 -9.09 -0.39 -16.23
N LEU A 402 -10.04 0.49 -15.91
CA LEU A 402 -10.37 0.86 -14.55
C LEU A 402 -11.57 0.06 -14.05
N LYS A 403 -11.33 -1.04 -13.32
CA LYS A 403 -12.40 -1.90 -12.80
C LYS A 403 -13.40 -1.11 -11.92
N PRO A 404 -14.72 -1.15 -12.21
CA PRO A 404 -15.72 -0.41 -11.41
C PRO A 404 -15.66 -0.72 -9.92
N GLY A 405 -15.51 -1.99 -9.54
CA GLY A 405 -15.43 -2.41 -8.14
C GLY A 405 -14.20 -1.88 -7.41
N LEU A 406 -13.09 -1.66 -8.13
CA LEU A 406 -11.85 -1.11 -7.57
C LEU A 406 -12.02 0.37 -7.20
N VAL A 407 -12.70 1.14 -8.05
CA VAL A 407 -12.88 2.58 -7.83
C VAL A 407 -14.11 2.94 -7.01
N ALA A 408 -15.13 2.07 -6.94
CA ALA A 408 -16.37 2.33 -6.21
C ALA A 408 -16.14 2.71 -4.74
N ASN A 409 -15.06 2.19 -4.14
CA ASN A 409 -14.67 2.47 -2.76
C ASN A 409 -13.27 3.09 -2.63
N ALA A 410 -12.65 3.53 -3.73
CA ALA A 410 -11.33 4.13 -3.71
C ALA A 410 -11.30 5.32 -2.73
N ASN A 411 -10.41 5.25 -1.74
CA ASN A 411 -10.14 6.34 -0.83
C ASN A 411 -9.01 7.23 -1.36
N GLN A 412 -8.04 6.61 -2.04
CA GLN A 412 -6.82 7.23 -2.57
C GLN A 412 -6.52 6.75 -3.99
N GLY A 413 -5.99 7.65 -4.82
CA GLY A 413 -5.39 7.34 -6.11
C GLY A 413 -4.03 8.03 -6.20
N VAL A 414 -3.01 7.33 -6.67
CA VAL A 414 -1.64 7.83 -6.72
C VAL A 414 -0.99 7.48 -8.06
N LEU A 415 -0.48 8.48 -8.76
CA LEU A 415 0.54 8.27 -9.80
C LEU A 415 1.90 8.38 -9.13
N GLU A 416 2.68 7.30 -9.13
CA GLU A 416 3.99 7.23 -8.50
C GLU A 416 5.06 6.87 -9.53
N LEU A 417 6.13 7.67 -9.55
CA LEU A 417 7.18 7.67 -10.54
C LEU A 417 8.50 7.40 -9.82
N GLN A 418 9.02 6.17 -9.93
CA GLN A 418 10.26 5.75 -9.28
C GLN A 418 11.43 5.72 -10.27
N GLY A 419 12.62 6.03 -9.79
CA GLY A 419 13.84 6.03 -10.59
C GLY A 419 14.76 4.85 -10.29
N ALA A 420 15.71 4.58 -11.18
CA ALA A 420 16.77 3.62 -10.90
C ALA A 420 17.68 4.10 -9.75
N GLU A 421 18.26 3.14 -9.02
CA GLU A 421 19.16 3.43 -7.91
C GLU A 421 20.35 4.31 -8.35
N GLY A 422 20.63 5.38 -7.59
CA GLY A 422 21.76 6.27 -7.83
C GLY A 422 21.60 7.28 -8.98
N GLY A 423 20.48 7.28 -9.72
CA GLY A 423 20.22 8.25 -10.79
C GLY A 423 19.21 9.32 -10.41
N HIS A 424 19.53 10.60 -10.65
CA HIS A 424 18.52 11.65 -10.60
C HIS A 424 17.53 11.46 -11.75
N ILE A 425 16.24 11.47 -11.45
CA ILE A 425 15.18 11.40 -12.45
C ILE A 425 14.54 12.76 -12.66
N VAL A 426 14.09 12.99 -13.89
CA VAL A 426 13.35 14.17 -14.33
C VAL A 426 12.08 13.69 -15.00
N VAL A 427 10.97 14.33 -14.67
CA VAL A 427 9.65 14.01 -15.19
C VAL A 427 8.96 15.25 -15.73
N ASP A 428 8.16 15.08 -16.78
CA ASP A 428 7.38 16.15 -17.41
C ASP A 428 6.18 15.61 -18.21
N GLU A 429 5.23 16.50 -18.51
CA GLU A 429 4.02 16.25 -19.34
C GLU A 429 3.17 15.05 -18.91
N TRP A 430 3.02 14.82 -17.60
CA TRP A 430 2.25 13.71 -17.06
C TRP A 430 0.74 13.94 -17.14
N LYS A 431 0.02 12.94 -17.64
CA LYS A 431 -1.44 12.98 -17.80
C LYS A 431 -2.05 11.62 -17.45
N ILE A 432 -3.23 11.68 -16.83
CA ILE A 432 -4.15 10.57 -16.78
C ILE A 432 -5.49 11.08 -17.28
N GLU A 433 -5.90 10.54 -18.43
CA GLU A 433 -7.06 11.00 -19.18
C GLU A 433 -8.04 9.85 -19.33
N ASP A 434 -9.34 10.16 -19.28
CA ASP A 434 -10.39 9.23 -19.64
C ASP A 434 -10.38 9.00 -21.15
N ASN A 435 -10.14 7.76 -21.58
CA ASN A 435 -10.24 7.36 -22.98
C ASN A 435 -11.65 6.83 -23.33
N GLY A 436 -12.61 7.01 -22.43
CA GLY A 436 -14.00 6.63 -22.56
C GLY A 436 -14.29 5.22 -22.04
N VAL A 437 -15.59 4.89 -22.04
CA VAL A 437 -16.05 3.52 -21.79
C VAL A 437 -15.37 2.60 -22.80
N ALA A 438 -14.93 1.44 -22.34
CA ALA A 438 -14.54 0.32 -23.17
C ALA A 438 -15.57 0.09 -24.29
N SER A 439 -15.38 0.67 -25.47
CA SER A 439 -16.22 0.38 -26.64
C SER A 439 -15.68 -0.82 -27.41
N TYR A 440 -15.07 -1.77 -26.70
CA TYR A 440 -14.84 -3.08 -27.28
C TYR A 440 -16.21 -3.72 -27.42
N GLU A 441 -16.70 -3.77 -28.66
CA GLU A 441 -17.73 -4.75 -28.97
C GLU A 441 -17.06 -6.13 -28.85
N TYR A 442 -17.70 -7.04 -28.14
CA TYR A 442 -17.24 -8.42 -28.05
C TYR A 442 -18.13 -9.30 -28.92
N GLU A 443 -17.58 -10.40 -29.42
CA GLU A 443 -18.34 -11.39 -30.14
C GLU A 443 -18.05 -12.80 -29.62
N VAL A 444 -19.10 -13.61 -29.59
CA VAL A 444 -19.05 -14.99 -29.13
C VAL A 444 -18.92 -15.88 -30.34
N TYR A 445 -17.79 -16.57 -30.45
CA TYR A 445 -17.57 -17.60 -31.45
C TYR A 445 -18.14 -18.93 -30.97
N PRO A 446 -18.76 -19.71 -31.88
CA PRO A 446 -19.45 -20.95 -31.50
C PRO A 446 -18.50 -22.00 -30.92
N LYS A 447 -19.06 -22.84 -30.07
CA LYS A 447 -18.41 -24.04 -29.51
C LYS A 447 -17.55 -24.81 -30.50
N GLY A 448 -16.37 -25.22 -30.04
CA GLY A 448 -15.45 -26.07 -30.82
C GLY A 448 -14.62 -25.33 -31.86
N MET A 449 -14.60 -23.99 -31.86
CA MET A 449 -13.65 -23.22 -32.65
C MET A 449 -12.22 -23.59 -32.24
N LYS A 450 -11.45 -24.14 -33.18
CA LYS A 450 -10.04 -24.51 -32.98
C LYS A 450 -9.15 -23.29 -33.21
N GLY A 451 -8.14 -23.11 -32.34
CA GLY A 451 -7.12 -22.06 -32.50
C GLY A 451 -7.43 -20.72 -31.82
N GLY A 452 -8.50 -20.63 -31.03
CA GLY A 452 -8.83 -19.43 -30.26
C GLY A 452 -9.17 -18.19 -31.11
N CYS A 453 -9.15 -17.02 -30.48
CA CYS A 453 -9.20 -15.74 -31.18
C CYS A 453 -7.91 -15.50 -31.97
N PRO A 454 -7.94 -14.76 -33.09
CA PRO A 454 -6.71 -14.19 -33.64
C PRO A 454 -6.01 -13.36 -32.57
N ALA A 455 -4.67 -13.39 -32.52
CA ALA A 455 -3.88 -12.85 -31.41
C ALA A 455 -4.19 -11.37 -31.10
N GLU A 456 -4.50 -10.58 -32.12
CA GLU A 456 -4.88 -9.16 -31.99
C GLU A 456 -6.29 -8.91 -31.42
N TYR A 457 -7.13 -9.95 -31.35
CA TYR A 457 -8.49 -9.90 -30.80
C TYR A 457 -8.68 -10.81 -29.59
N THR A 458 -7.64 -11.55 -29.20
CA THR A 458 -7.61 -12.33 -27.97
C THR A 458 -7.74 -11.40 -26.77
N ILE A 459 -8.56 -11.82 -25.81
CA ILE A 459 -8.68 -11.18 -24.51
C ILE A 459 -7.55 -11.74 -23.64
N TRP A 460 -6.60 -10.88 -23.29
CA TRP A 460 -5.34 -11.27 -22.62
C TRP A 460 -5.36 -11.11 -21.10
N SER A 461 -6.41 -10.53 -20.53
CA SER A 461 -6.53 -10.31 -19.09
C SER A 461 -7.88 -10.75 -18.55
N VAL A 462 -7.90 -11.18 -17.29
CA VAL A 462 -9.14 -11.61 -16.62
C VAL A 462 -10.12 -10.45 -16.49
N GLU A 463 -9.62 -9.22 -16.31
CA GLU A 463 -10.43 -8.00 -16.18
C GLU A 463 -11.17 -7.67 -17.48
N GLU A 464 -10.50 -7.85 -18.62
CA GLU A 464 -11.15 -7.69 -19.91
C GLU A 464 -12.12 -8.85 -20.19
N CYS A 465 -11.84 -10.05 -19.69
CA CYS A 465 -12.80 -11.15 -19.79
C CYS A 465 -14.06 -10.92 -18.95
N GLU A 466 -13.91 -10.31 -17.77
CA GLU A 466 -15.01 -9.85 -16.92
C GLU A 466 -15.88 -8.83 -17.65
N LEU A 467 -15.25 -7.83 -18.27
CA LEU A 467 -15.91 -6.86 -19.16
C LEU A 467 -16.69 -7.50 -20.29
N ALA A 468 -16.08 -8.47 -20.98
CA ALA A 468 -16.72 -9.16 -22.08
C ALA A 468 -17.92 -9.99 -21.59
N GLY A 469 -17.78 -10.60 -20.41
CA GLY A 469 -18.87 -11.26 -19.68
C GLY A 469 -20.05 -10.33 -19.43
N ASP A 470 -19.81 -9.18 -18.82
CA ASP A 470 -20.84 -8.16 -18.53
C ASP A 470 -21.49 -7.66 -19.82
N ALA A 471 -20.69 -7.31 -20.83
CA ALA A 471 -21.16 -6.77 -22.11
C ALA A 471 -22.02 -7.76 -22.90
N LEU A 472 -21.75 -9.06 -22.77
CA LEU A 472 -22.46 -10.14 -23.45
C LEU A 472 -23.59 -10.75 -22.60
N GLY A 473 -23.78 -10.27 -21.35
CA GLY A 473 -24.80 -10.78 -20.44
C GLY A 473 -24.54 -12.22 -19.97
N ALA A 474 -23.26 -12.60 -19.80
CA ALA A 474 -22.84 -13.88 -19.28
C ALA A 474 -23.01 -13.97 -17.77
N ASN A 475 -22.95 -15.19 -17.22
CA ASN A 475 -23.04 -15.42 -15.78
C ASN A 475 -21.63 -15.52 -15.17
N PHE A 476 -21.47 -15.07 -13.94
CA PHE A 476 -20.24 -15.25 -13.17
C PHE A 476 -20.43 -16.31 -12.10
N ARG A 477 -19.56 -17.31 -12.06
CA ARG A 477 -19.63 -18.35 -11.02
C ARG A 477 -19.16 -17.73 -9.71
N ASP A 478 -20.04 -17.75 -8.71
CA ASP A 478 -19.81 -17.10 -7.41
C ASP A 478 -19.48 -15.59 -7.52
N GLY A 479 -19.96 -14.93 -8.59
CA GLY A 479 -19.74 -13.51 -8.82
C GLY A 479 -18.35 -13.15 -9.36
N ALA A 480 -17.57 -14.13 -9.82
CA ALA A 480 -16.26 -13.91 -10.44
C ALA A 480 -16.06 -14.69 -11.75
N VAL A 481 -15.03 -14.32 -12.50
CA VAL A 481 -14.51 -15.10 -13.63
C VAL A 481 -13.80 -16.34 -13.11
N VAL A 482 -14.10 -17.52 -13.66
CA VAL A 482 -13.43 -18.77 -13.30
C VAL A 482 -12.06 -18.82 -13.98
N MET A 483 -10.99 -18.64 -13.21
CA MET A 483 -9.61 -18.69 -13.71
C MET A 483 -9.00 -20.08 -13.57
N GLY A 484 -8.10 -20.44 -14.49
CA GLY A 484 -7.33 -21.67 -14.40
C GLY A 484 -6.55 -21.96 -15.68
N THR A 485 -5.80 -23.05 -15.65
CA THR A 485 -4.99 -23.54 -16.77
C THR A 485 -5.60 -24.84 -17.26
N TRP A 486 -6.19 -24.85 -18.46
CA TRP A 486 -6.88 -26.03 -18.96
C TRP A 486 -6.51 -26.34 -20.42
N ALA A 487 -6.07 -27.57 -20.67
CA ALA A 487 -5.82 -28.00 -22.05
C ALA A 487 -7.07 -28.07 -22.94
N HIS A 488 -8.29 -27.84 -22.41
CA HIS A 488 -9.55 -28.01 -23.15
C HIS A 488 -10.42 -26.73 -23.21
N VAL A 489 -9.94 -25.63 -22.62
CA VAL A 489 -10.60 -24.32 -22.63
C VAL A 489 -9.83 -23.42 -23.62
N PRO A 490 -10.51 -22.62 -24.44
CA PRO A 490 -9.83 -21.70 -25.36
C PRO A 490 -8.97 -20.67 -24.60
N CYS A 491 -7.81 -20.32 -25.17
CA CYS A 491 -6.95 -19.24 -24.65
C CYS A 491 -7.74 -17.96 -24.35
N GLY A 492 -7.48 -17.34 -23.20
CA GLY A 492 -8.14 -16.09 -22.82
C GLY A 492 -9.59 -16.33 -22.39
N CYS A 493 -10.52 -15.51 -22.89
CA CYS A 493 -11.90 -15.50 -22.40
C CYS A 493 -12.83 -16.47 -23.12
N SER A 494 -13.64 -17.21 -22.36
CA SER A 494 -14.65 -18.13 -22.92
C SER A 494 -15.87 -18.31 -22.01
N PHE A 495 -16.99 -18.75 -22.59
CA PHE A 495 -18.23 -19.06 -21.85
C PHE A 495 -18.54 -20.55 -21.92
N MET A 496 -18.77 -21.18 -20.77
CA MET A 496 -19.17 -22.59 -20.70
C MET A 496 -20.66 -22.74 -21.01
N GLY A 497 -21.04 -23.47 -22.06
CA GLY A 497 -22.45 -23.71 -22.38
C GLY A 497 -23.01 -22.81 -23.48
N ASN A 498 -24.16 -22.17 -23.26
CA ASN A 498 -24.72 -21.21 -24.23
C ASN A 498 -24.03 -19.83 -24.08
N ALA A 499 -24.44 -18.83 -24.86
CA ALA A 499 -23.85 -17.48 -24.79
C ALA A 499 -24.04 -16.78 -23.42
N ALA A 500 -24.89 -17.33 -22.54
CA ALA A 500 -25.08 -16.87 -21.17
C ALA A 500 -24.42 -17.82 -20.14
N GLY A 501 -23.37 -18.54 -20.55
CA GLY A 501 -22.63 -19.46 -19.71
C GLY A 501 -21.84 -18.79 -18.58
N ASP A 502 -21.23 -19.60 -17.71
CA ASP A 502 -20.24 -19.10 -16.75
C ASP A 502 -19.02 -18.55 -17.51
N VAL A 503 -18.51 -17.40 -17.11
CA VAL A 503 -17.28 -16.81 -17.67
C VAL A 503 -16.05 -17.54 -17.15
N HIS A 504 -15.21 -18.01 -18.07
CA HIS A 504 -13.94 -18.66 -17.82
C HIS A 504 -12.80 -17.88 -18.47
N PHE A 505 -11.67 -17.81 -17.79
CA PHE A 505 -10.44 -17.23 -18.32
C PHE A 505 -9.30 -18.23 -18.20
N ASP A 506 -8.82 -18.72 -19.35
CA ASP A 506 -7.71 -19.65 -19.42
C ASP A 506 -6.36 -18.91 -19.47
N THR A 507 -5.53 -19.15 -18.46
CA THR A 507 -4.21 -18.53 -18.29
C THR A 507 -3.10 -19.23 -19.07
N SER A 508 -3.37 -20.38 -19.71
CA SER A 508 -2.38 -21.19 -20.42
C SER A 508 -2.00 -20.63 -21.79
N PHE A 509 -1.56 -19.37 -21.85
CA PHE A 509 -1.14 -18.71 -23.08
C PHE A 509 0.02 -19.48 -23.74
N GLY A 510 -0.23 -20.15 -24.86
CA GLY A 510 0.76 -20.96 -25.56
C GLY A 510 0.17 -22.07 -26.43
N ALA A 511 0.92 -23.15 -26.64
CA ALA A 511 0.48 -24.26 -27.49
C ALA A 511 -0.71 -25.06 -26.89
N ALA A 512 -0.86 -25.04 -25.55
CA ALA A 512 -1.80 -25.90 -24.81
C ALA A 512 -3.26 -25.42 -24.85
N CYS A 513 -3.52 -24.12 -25.04
CA CYS A 513 -4.87 -23.54 -25.01
C CYS A 513 -5.59 -23.52 -26.39
N ASN A 514 -5.01 -24.18 -27.40
CA ASN A 514 -5.58 -24.24 -28.76
C ASN A 514 -6.66 -25.32 -28.93
N GLU A 515 -6.85 -26.19 -27.95
CA GLU A 515 -7.89 -27.20 -27.97
C GLU A 515 -9.15 -26.69 -27.26
N ASN A 516 -10.17 -26.38 -28.04
CA ASN A 516 -11.52 -26.22 -27.52
C ASN A 516 -12.16 -27.61 -27.51
N GLY A 517 -12.34 -28.20 -26.31
CA GLY A 517 -12.96 -29.52 -26.13
C GLY A 517 -14.40 -29.62 -26.63
N GLY A 518 -15.00 -28.50 -27.05
CA GLY A 518 -16.33 -28.41 -27.65
C GLY A 518 -17.39 -27.88 -26.69
N ASP A 519 -17.05 -27.60 -25.43
CA ASP A 519 -18.00 -27.13 -24.43
C ASP A 519 -18.05 -25.60 -24.27
N PHE A 520 -17.02 -24.91 -24.75
CA PHE A 520 -16.80 -23.48 -24.52
C PHE A 520 -17.01 -22.67 -25.79
N ASN A 521 -17.71 -21.54 -25.68
CA ASN A 521 -17.71 -20.51 -26.71
C ASN A 521 -16.55 -19.55 -26.47
N THR A 522 -15.70 -19.34 -27.46
CA THR A 522 -14.59 -18.39 -27.34
C THR A 522 -15.13 -16.97 -27.45
N VAL A 523 -14.65 -16.06 -26.61
CA VAL A 523 -15.03 -14.66 -26.62
C VAL A 523 -13.85 -13.86 -27.14
N CYS A 524 -14.08 -13.12 -28.22
CA CYS A 524 -13.06 -12.28 -28.84
C CYS A 524 -13.51 -10.83 -28.84
N ARG A 525 -12.53 -9.91 -28.89
CA ARG A 525 -12.80 -8.54 -29.33
C ARG A 525 -13.35 -8.60 -30.76
N LYS A 526 -14.39 -7.83 -31.02
CA LYS A 526 -14.90 -7.68 -32.38
C LYS A 526 -13.95 -6.81 -33.17
N MET A 527 -13.67 -7.22 -34.41
CA MET A 527 -12.96 -6.36 -35.36
C MET A 527 -13.64 -5.00 -35.45
N PRO A 528 -12.92 -3.87 -35.30
CA PRO A 528 -13.47 -2.56 -35.60
C PRO A 528 -14.02 -2.63 -37.02
N SER A 529 -15.35 -2.49 -37.17
CA SER A 529 -15.97 -2.46 -38.50
C SER A 529 -15.30 -1.32 -39.25
N ALA A 530 -14.54 -1.65 -40.31
CA ALA A 530 -13.69 -0.70 -41.00
C ALA A 530 -14.44 0.61 -41.18
N ALA A 531 -13.95 1.69 -40.54
CA ALA A 531 -14.59 2.99 -40.60
C ALA A 531 -14.91 3.33 -42.07
N PRO A 532 -16.09 3.88 -42.39
CA PRO A 532 -16.49 4.15 -43.77
C PRO A 532 -15.36 4.86 -44.49
N SER A 533 -14.83 4.21 -45.52
CA SER A 533 -13.57 4.59 -46.17
C SER A 533 -13.65 6.01 -46.70
N VAL A 534 -12.91 6.92 -46.05
CA VAL A 534 -12.63 8.24 -46.63
C VAL A 534 -11.64 8.01 -47.78
N SER A 535 -12.03 8.48 -48.97
CA SER A 535 -11.36 8.31 -50.25
C SER A 535 -9.84 8.56 -50.18
N ALA A 536 -9.06 7.58 -50.63
CA ALA A 536 -7.60 7.52 -50.54
C ALA A 536 -6.86 8.46 -51.52
N ALA A 537 -5.77 9.05 -51.04
CA ALA A 537 -4.68 9.60 -51.85
C ALA A 537 -3.61 8.52 -52.13
N PRO A 538 -2.82 8.62 -53.22
CA PRO A 538 -2.12 7.49 -53.83
C PRO A 538 -0.77 7.15 -53.17
N SER A 539 -0.47 5.85 -53.21
CA SER A 539 0.67 5.15 -52.60
C SER A 539 1.97 5.20 -53.41
N VAL A 540 3.11 5.12 -52.71
CA VAL A 540 4.45 4.93 -53.28
C VAL A 540 5.02 3.57 -52.87
N SER A 541 5.82 3.03 -53.79
CA SER A 541 6.24 1.63 -53.99
C SER A 541 7.24 1.05 -52.99
N ALA A 542 7.19 -0.29 -52.88
CA ALA A 542 7.92 -1.20 -51.99
C ALA A 542 9.40 -1.47 -52.35
N ALA A 543 10.13 -2.04 -51.37
CA ALA A 543 11.46 -2.65 -51.47
C ALA A 543 11.48 -4.06 -50.81
N PRO A 544 12.47 -4.94 -51.12
CA PRO A 544 12.24 -6.39 -51.17
C PRO A 544 12.77 -7.22 -49.97
N SER A 545 12.24 -8.45 -49.90
CA SER A 545 12.42 -9.53 -48.93
C SER A 545 13.82 -10.14 -48.85
N VAL A 546 14.28 -10.51 -47.64
CA VAL A 546 15.51 -11.27 -47.39
C VAL A 546 15.18 -12.69 -46.89
N SER A 547 16.00 -13.64 -47.34
CA SER A 547 15.88 -15.09 -47.27
C SER A 547 16.28 -15.69 -45.91
N ALA A 548 15.60 -16.76 -45.49
CA ALA A 548 15.85 -17.54 -44.28
C ALA A 548 17.07 -18.48 -44.40
N MET A 549 17.75 -18.72 -43.26
CA MET A 549 18.78 -19.75 -43.06
C MET A 549 18.23 -20.97 -42.29
N PRO A 550 18.80 -22.18 -42.45
CA PRO A 550 18.39 -23.38 -41.74
C PRO A 550 19.20 -23.61 -40.46
N THR A 551 18.50 -23.92 -39.36
CA THR A 551 19.06 -24.39 -38.09
C THR A 551 19.08 -25.93 -38.07
N ALA A 552 20.22 -26.53 -37.73
CA ALA A 552 20.35 -27.95 -37.45
C ALA A 552 20.92 -28.15 -36.05
N SER A 553 20.20 -28.90 -35.20
CA SER A 553 20.61 -29.28 -33.84
C SER A 553 21.28 -30.66 -33.84
N PRO A 554 22.41 -30.85 -33.13
CA PRO A 554 23.02 -32.17 -32.95
C PRO A 554 22.48 -32.86 -31.69
N THR A 555 22.04 -34.11 -31.82
CA THR A 555 21.67 -34.98 -30.71
C THR A 555 22.90 -35.74 -30.22
N LEU A 556 23.33 -35.49 -28.97
CA LEU A 556 24.39 -36.24 -28.28
C LEU A 556 23.74 -37.22 -27.29
N SER A 557 23.99 -38.51 -27.48
CA SER A 557 23.59 -39.59 -26.57
C SER A 557 24.65 -39.73 -25.47
N MET A 558 24.28 -39.45 -24.22
CA MET A 558 25.10 -39.75 -23.03
C MET A 558 24.65 -41.09 -22.40
N ALA A 559 25.62 -41.83 -21.84
CA ALA A 559 25.40 -43.13 -21.21
C ALA A 559 24.82 -43.00 -19.78
N PRO A 560 24.08 -44.00 -19.26
CA PRO A 560 23.17 -43.83 -18.12
C PRO A 560 23.81 -43.93 -16.71
N SER A 561 25.12 -43.75 -16.52
CA SER A 561 25.78 -44.19 -15.27
C SER A 561 26.13 -43.10 -14.25
N GLU A 562 25.73 -41.84 -14.43
CA GLU A 562 25.85 -40.80 -13.40
C GLU A 562 24.59 -39.92 -13.43
N MET A 563 23.47 -40.45 -12.93
CA MET A 563 22.35 -39.56 -12.59
C MET A 563 22.80 -38.71 -11.41
N GLN A 564 22.92 -37.40 -11.64
CA GLN A 564 23.32 -36.44 -10.61
C GLN A 564 22.29 -36.42 -9.49
N GLU A 565 22.77 -36.53 -8.25
CA GLU A 565 21.96 -36.46 -7.05
C GLU A 565 21.38 -35.06 -6.88
N MET A 566 20.07 -35.01 -6.63
CA MET A 566 19.33 -33.79 -6.28
C MET A 566 18.82 -33.93 -4.85
N CYS A 567 18.79 -32.82 -4.12
CA CYS A 567 18.43 -32.80 -2.71
C CYS A 567 17.13 -32.03 -2.47
N TYR A 568 16.33 -32.55 -1.54
CA TYR A 568 14.99 -32.11 -1.22
C TYR A 568 14.87 -31.79 0.28
N LEU A 569 13.87 -30.99 0.65
CA LEU A 569 13.50 -30.75 2.04
C LEU A 569 12.48 -31.79 2.46
N VAL A 570 12.79 -32.56 3.50
CA VAL A 570 11.92 -33.66 3.96
C VAL A 570 11.47 -33.41 5.39
N ASN A 571 10.16 -33.56 5.60
CA ASN A 571 9.58 -33.54 6.94
C ASN A 571 9.66 -34.96 7.55
N GLY A 572 10.60 -35.18 8.45
CA GLY A 572 10.80 -36.47 9.11
C GLY A 572 12.11 -37.15 8.71
N ASN A 573 12.09 -38.48 8.49
CA ASN A 573 13.26 -39.24 8.05
C ASN A 573 13.36 -39.23 6.52
N CYS A 574 14.59 -39.25 5.99
CA CYS A 574 14.80 -39.42 4.56
C CYS A 574 14.23 -40.78 4.08
N PRO A 575 13.69 -40.85 2.85
CA PRO A 575 13.33 -42.13 2.23
C PRO A 575 14.51 -43.11 2.18
N GLU A 576 14.23 -44.41 2.12
CA GLU A 576 15.27 -45.46 2.22
C GLU A 576 16.33 -45.41 1.10
N ASP A 577 16.01 -44.79 -0.04
CA ASP A 577 16.89 -44.60 -1.20
C ASP A 577 17.54 -43.20 -1.28
N PHE A 578 17.41 -42.40 -0.21
CA PHE A 578 17.98 -41.06 -0.14
C PHE A 578 19.08 -41.00 0.92
N ASP A 579 20.17 -40.32 0.57
CA ASP A 579 21.25 -39.99 1.48
C ASP A 579 20.85 -38.79 2.36
N ASP A 580 20.82 -39.02 3.67
CA ASP A 580 20.53 -38.00 4.68
C ASP A 580 21.75 -37.09 4.88
N LYS A 581 21.65 -35.84 4.40
CA LYS A 581 22.71 -34.83 4.56
C LYS A 581 22.60 -34.07 5.88
N GLY A 582 21.60 -34.38 6.71
CA GLY A 582 21.38 -33.80 8.02
C GLY A 582 20.26 -32.77 8.06
N LEU A 583 20.20 -31.99 9.14
CA LEU A 583 19.16 -30.99 9.38
C LEU A 583 19.55 -29.63 8.76
N GLY A 584 18.69 -29.12 7.88
CA GLY A 584 18.77 -27.76 7.36
C GLY A 584 17.84 -26.83 8.14
N GLY A 585 18.27 -25.60 8.40
CA GLY A 585 17.47 -24.54 9.02
C GLY A 585 16.84 -23.67 7.95
N VAL A 586 15.51 -23.58 7.96
CA VAL A 586 14.73 -22.68 7.10
C VAL A 586 13.87 -21.76 7.97
N LEU A 587 13.72 -20.50 7.58
CA LEU A 587 12.75 -19.60 8.21
C LEU A 587 11.41 -19.84 7.55
N GLY A 588 10.35 -20.09 8.30
CA GLY A 588 9.00 -20.24 7.77
C GLY A 588 8.00 -19.37 8.52
N GLY A 589 6.88 -19.03 7.88
CA GLY A 589 5.73 -18.44 8.56
C GLY A 589 5.10 -19.38 9.59
N GLU A 590 4.14 -18.93 10.39
CA GLU A 590 3.55 -19.71 11.50
C GLU A 590 2.88 -21.04 11.10
N ALA A 591 2.69 -21.32 9.81
CA ALA A 591 1.91 -22.46 9.30
C ALA A 591 2.71 -23.42 8.39
N THR A 592 4.00 -23.68 8.67
CA THR A 592 4.74 -24.71 7.90
C THR A 592 4.57 -26.11 8.48
N GLU A 593 4.63 -27.13 7.61
CA GLU A 593 4.52 -28.55 8.00
C GLU A 593 5.77 -29.08 8.71
N PHE A 594 6.91 -28.39 8.60
CA PHE A 594 8.16 -28.78 9.22
C PHE A 594 8.13 -28.57 10.73
N SER A 595 8.76 -29.49 11.46
CA SER A 595 8.91 -29.36 12.91
C SER A 595 9.54 -28.01 13.28
N SER A 596 8.83 -27.24 14.11
CA SER A 596 9.24 -25.91 14.53
C SER A 596 10.39 -25.95 15.53
N GLY A 597 11.25 -24.96 15.43
CA GLY A 597 12.37 -24.68 16.30
C GLY A 597 12.15 -23.41 17.10
N ALA A 598 13.09 -22.47 17.02
CA ALA A 598 13.03 -21.20 17.74
C ALA A 598 12.25 -20.12 16.97
N SER A 599 11.50 -19.27 17.67
CA SER A 599 10.84 -18.10 17.07
C SER A 599 11.88 -17.08 16.56
N PHE A 600 11.62 -16.48 15.40
CA PHE A 600 12.46 -15.47 14.76
C PHE A 600 11.82 -14.05 14.74
N GLY A 601 10.73 -13.83 15.49
CA GLY A 601 10.02 -12.55 15.52
C GLY A 601 9.21 -12.27 14.24
N TRP A 602 8.31 -11.28 14.30
CA TRP A 602 7.46 -10.85 13.18
C TRP A 602 6.63 -11.94 12.50
N GLY A 603 6.22 -12.98 13.23
CA GLY A 603 5.43 -14.10 12.70
C GLY A 603 6.24 -15.17 11.97
N TRP A 604 7.58 -15.13 12.06
CA TRP A 604 8.48 -16.14 11.49
C TRP A 604 9.07 -17.04 12.57
N SER A 605 9.27 -18.31 12.24
CA SER A 605 9.92 -19.31 13.09
C SER A 605 10.99 -20.07 12.30
N TRP A 606 12.05 -20.48 13.00
CA TRP A 606 13.00 -21.44 12.44
C TRP A 606 12.38 -22.82 12.42
N HIS A 607 12.53 -23.52 11.30
CA HIS A 607 12.17 -24.92 11.13
C HIS A 607 13.40 -25.71 10.72
N HIS A 608 13.39 -27.01 11.03
CA HIS A 608 14.54 -27.89 10.80
C HIS A 608 14.20 -29.12 9.95
N PRO A 609 13.86 -28.97 8.65
CA PRO A 609 13.71 -30.11 7.75
C PRO A 609 15.02 -30.91 7.63
N ARG A 610 14.92 -32.17 7.23
CA ARG A 610 16.07 -32.91 6.73
C ARG A 610 16.35 -32.54 5.29
N VAL A 611 17.62 -32.48 4.92
CA VAL A 611 18.05 -32.38 3.52
C VAL A 611 18.43 -33.78 3.06
N CYS A 612 17.66 -34.32 2.13
CA CYS A 612 17.80 -35.69 1.64
C CYS A 612 18.15 -35.66 0.16
N CYS A 613 19.25 -36.29 -0.26
CA CYS A 613 19.69 -36.34 -1.65
C CYS A 613 19.46 -37.72 -2.25
N GLY A 614 18.87 -37.80 -3.43
CA GLY A 614 18.55 -39.08 -4.02
C GLY A 614 18.01 -38.96 -5.44
N SER A 615 17.42 -40.06 -5.91
CA SER A 615 16.70 -40.06 -7.18
C SER A 615 15.37 -39.28 -7.07
N LEU A 616 14.63 -39.08 -8.16
CA LEU A 616 13.34 -38.39 -8.09
C LEU A 616 12.42 -39.17 -7.13
N PRO A 617 11.87 -38.53 -6.08
CA PRO A 617 10.94 -39.20 -5.18
C PRO A 617 9.70 -39.67 -5.94
N ASP A 618 9.03 -40.70 -5.41
CA ASP A 618 7.69 -41.03 -5.85
C ASP A 618 6.80 -39.78 -5.71
N PRO A 619 6.15 -39.31 -6.79
CA PRO A 619 5.31 -38.11 -6.78
C PRO A 619 4.21 -38.11 -5.71
N SER A 620 3.84 -39.28 -5.17
CA SER A 620 2.86 -39.41 -4.09
C SER A 620 3.40 -39.16 -2.67
N SER A 621 4.69 -38.85 -2.50
CA SER A 621 5.28 -38.63 -1.17
C SER A 621 5.08 -37.19 -0.69
N ASP A 622 3.97 -36.96 0.02
CA ASP A 622 3.62 -35.65 0.61
C ASP A 622 4.71 -35.07 1.54
N ASN A 623 5.64 -35.91 2.02
CA ASN A 623 6.69 -35.50 2.97
C ASN A 623 7.94 -34.93 2.29
N VAL A 624 8.03 -34.97 0.95
CA VAL A 624 9.20 -34.51 0.19
C VAL A 624 8.85 -33.23 -0.56
N LYS A 625 9.52 -32.15 -0.20
CA LYS A 625 9.21 -30.81 -0.70
C LYS A 625 10.36 -30.24 -1.53
N ALA A 626 9.99 -29.61 -2.63
CA ALA A 626 10.86 -28.75 -3.43
C ALA A 626 10.56 -27.26 -3.14
N MET A 627 11.35 -26.36 -3.73
CA MET A 627 11.13 -24.91 -3.64
C MET A 627 10.45 -24.42 -4.91
N CYS A 628 9.40 -23.62 -4.79
CA CYS A 628 8.61 -23.09 -5.90
C CYS A 628 8.39 -21.58 -5.74
N ALA A 629 8.00 -20.91 -6.82
CA ALA A 629 7.56 -19.50 -6.78
C ALA A 629 6.23 -19.33 -6.03
N GLU A 630 5.38 -20.35 -6.04
CA GLU A 630 4.11 -20.43 -5.31
C GLU A 630 3.98 -21.82 -4.65
N GLY A 631 3.26 -21.91 -3.52
CA GLY A 631 3.10 -23.19 -2.83
C GLY A 631 2.54 -23.10 -1.41
N ASP A 632 2.75 -24.18 -0.66
CA ASP A 632 2.10 -24.47 0.62
C ASP A 632 2.63 -23.63 1.77
N SER A 633 3.94 -23.37 1.80
CA SER A 633 4.60 -22.68 2.92
C SER A 633 5.74 -21.81 2.46
N GLU A 634 5.65 -20.51 2.76
CA GLU A 634 6.72 -19.56 2.50
C GLU A 634 7.93 -19.89 3.38
N ILE A 635 9.11 -20.03 2.76
CA ILE A 635 10.38 -20.26 3.43
C ILE A 635 11.42 -19.22 3.01
N GLY A 636 12.25 -18.74 3.95
CA GLY A 636 13.33 -17.80 3.69
C GLY A 636 14.67 -18.49 3.42
N HIS A 637 15.34 -18.11 2.33
CA HIS A 637 16.75 -18.43 2.09
C HIS A 637 17.49 -17.22 1.50
N GLN A 638 18.82 -17.30 1.40
CA GLN A 638 19.64 -16.27 0.79
C GLN A 638 20.19 -16.73 -0.56
N LEU A 639 20.17 -15.87 -1.58
CA LEU A 639 20.85 -16.09 -2.86
C LEU A 639 22.07 -15.17 -2.99
N GLU A 640 23.12 -15.63 -3.65
CA GLU A 640 24.31 -14.81 -3.91
C GLU A 640 23.92 -13.56 -4.74
N ALA A 641 24.43 -12.39 -4.37
CA ALA A 641 24.14 -11.14 -5.07
C ALA A 641 24.64 -11.22 -6.53
N GLY A 642 23.72 -11.04 -7.48
CA GLY A 642 23.97 -11.22 -8.91
C GLY A 642 23.69 -12.64 -9.44
N GLY A 643 23.33 -13.59 -8.57
CA GLY A 643 22.68 -14.84 -8.98
C GLY A 643 21.27 -14.56 -9.52
N GLY A 644 20.77 -15.47 -10.36
CA GLY A 644 19.39 -15.38 -10.83
C GLY A 644 18.43 -15.55 -9.64
N ASP A 645 17.37 -14.75 -9.57
CA ASP A 645 16.30 -14.90 -8.59
C ASP A 645 15.08 -15.54 -9.26
N PRO A 646 14.86 -16.85 -9.12
CA PRO A 646 13.75 -17.52 -9.77
C PRO A 646 12.41 -17.26 -9.07
N TYR A 647 12.37 -16.64 -7.89
CA TYR A 647 11.17 -16.63 -7.05
C TYR A 647 10.42 -15.29 -7.02
N ARG A 648 10.98 -14.22 -7.60
CA ARG A 648 10.44 -12.84 -7.70
C ARG A 648 10.06 -12.14 -6.37
N ASN A 649 9.90 -12.88 -5.27
CA ASN A 649 9.60 -12.38 -3.93
C ASN A 649 10.90 -12.19 -3.13
N GLY A 650 11.31 -10.92 -2.99
CA GLY A 650 12.55 -10.51 -2.32
C GLY A 650 12.34 -9.87 -0.94
N GLY A 651 13.14 -10.32 0.03
CA GLY A 651 13.43 -9.63 1.29
C GLY A 651 14.68 -8.76 1.20
N GLY A 652 15.08 -8.13 2.32
CA GLY A 652 16.21 -7.19 2.38
C GLY A 652 17.57 -7.79 1.95
N ASN A 653 18.52 -6.91 1.60
CA ASN A 653 19.88 -7.29 1.20
C ASN A 653 20.81 -7.35 2.44
N ASP A 654 21.63 -8.40 2.55
CA ASP A 654 22.71 -8.55 3.53
C ASP A 654 24.08 -8.62 2.83
N GLY A 655 24.42 -7.54 2.13
CA GLY A 655 25.71 -7.36 1.45
C GLY A 655 25.82 -8.18 0.16
N ALA A 656 26.52 -9.32 0.24
CA ALA A 656 26.76 -10.21 -0.90
C ALA A 656 25.65 -11.25 -1.11
N TRP A 657 24.57 -11.16 -0.32
CA TRP A 657 23.48 -12.13 -0.30
C TRP A 657 22.13 -11.41 -0.22
N ASN A 658 21.16 -11.86 -1.02
CA ASN A 658 19.80 -11.33 -1.04
C ASN A 658 18.83 -12.34 -0.40
N TRP A 659 18.04 -11.90 0.58
CA TRP A 659 16.97 -12.73 1.13
C TRP A 659 15.86 -12.92 0.10
N ARG A 660 15.42 -14.16 -0.08
CA ARG A 660 14.29 -14.55 -0.92
C ARG A 660 13.33 -15.40 -0.11
N HIS A 661 12.06 -15.32 -0.45
CA HIS A 661 11.01 -16.07 0.21
C HIS A 661 10.26 -16.98 -0.78
N PRO A 662 10.88 -18.06 -1.29
CA PRO A 662 10.14 -19.06 -2.07
C PRO A 662 9.09 -19.75 -1.21
N TYR A 663 8.20 -20.49 -1.86
CA TYR A 663 7.29 -21.40 -1.19
C TYR A 663 7.81 -22.84 -1.29
N THR A 664 7.35 -23.72 -0.41
CA THR A 664 7.49 -25.17 -0.61
C THR A 664 6.35 -25.72 -1.44
N CYS A 665 6.64 -26.73 -2.24
CA CYS A 665 5.67 -27.43 -3.09
C CYS A 665 6.00 -28.92 -3.14
N ALA A 666 5.08 -29.74 -3.67
CA ALA A 666 5.35 -31.14 -3.95
C ALA A 666 6.57 -31.29 -4.88
N ALA A 667 7.39 -32.31 -4.63
CA ALA A 667 8.64 -32.53 -5.36
C ALA A 667 8.47 -32.80 -6.87
N ASP A 668 7.26 -33.14 -7.31
CA ASP A 668 6.88 -33.37 -8.71
C ASP A 668 6.21 -32.17 -9.39
N SER A 669 6.11 -31.03 -8.69
CA SER A 669 5.58 -29.78 -9.24
C SER A 669 6.26 -29.41 -10.57
N PRO A 670 5.57 -28.88 -11.58
CA PRO A 670 6.20 -28.54 -12.86
C PRO A 670 7.20 -27.37 -12.78
N SER A 671 7.10 -26.52 -11.75
CA SER A 671 7.85 -25.26 -11.60
C SER A 671 8.64 -25.23 -10.29
N HIS A 672 9.60 -26.14 -10.14
CA HIS A 672 10.33 -26.33 -8.90
C HIS A 672 11.85 -26.20 -9.05
N CYS A 673 12.47 -25.78 -7.96
CA CYS A 673 13.90 -25.72 -7.75
C CYS A 673 14.32 -26.71 -6.67
N LEU A 674 15.51 -27.26 -6.89
CA LEU A 674 16.13 -28.28 -6.09
C LEU A 674 17.54 -27.87 -5.70
N ILE A 675 18.02 -28.44 -4.60
CA ILE A 675 19.37 -28.22 -4.10
C ILE A 675 20.29 -29.22 -4.82
N SER A 676 21.42 -28.74 -5.34
CA SER A 676 22.47 -29.60 -5.89
C SER A 676 23.79 -29.40 -5.15
N GLU A 677 24.42 -30.52 -4.81
CA GLU A 677 25.79 -30.53 -4.30
C GLU A 677 26.83 -30.22 -5.38
N ASN A 678 26.45 -30.12 -6.66
CA ASN A 678 27.40 -29.87 -7.73
C ASN A 678 26.97 -28.67 -8.56
N GLN A 679 27.93 -27.97 -9.18
CA GLN A 679 27.62 -26.83 -10.07
C GLN A 679 26.81 -27.26 -11.32
N ARG A 680 26.77 -28.56 -11.61
CA ARG A 680 26.03 -29.12 -12.74
C ARG A 680 24.65 -29.57 -12.26
N CYS A 681 23.63 -28.96 -12.85
CA CYS A 681 22.25 -29.38 -12.67
C CYS A 681 21.93 -30.58 -13.56
N ARG A 682 20.96 -31.39 -13.11
CA ARG A 682 20.42 -32.52 -13.88
C ARG A 682 19.87 -32.05 -15.23
N PRO A 683 19.93 -32.85 -16.31
CA PRO A 683 19.29 -32.50 -17.58
C PRO A 683 17.82 -32.10 -17.38
N GLY A 684 17.43 -30.94 -17.93
CA GLY A 684 16.12 -30.31 -17.72
C GLY A 684 16.10 -29.23 -16.64
N TYR A 685 17.19 -29.07 -15.87
CA TYR A 685 17.33 -28.02 -14.87
C TYR A 685 18.44 -27.04 -15.25
N GLU A 686 18.19 -25.77 -14.98
CA GLU A 686 19.14 -24.67 -15.14
C GLU A 686 19.74 -24.27 -13.79
N ASN A 687 20.98 -23.80 -13.81
CA ASN A 687 21.67 -23.34 -12.60
C ASN A 687 21.38 -21.85 -12.37
N TRP A 688 20.76 -21.53 -11.23
CA TRP A 688 20.37 -20.17 -10.86
C TRP A 688 21.33 -19.48 -9.90
N GLY A 689 22.40 -20.17 -9.49
CA GLY A 689 23.44 -19.65 -8.61
C GLY A 689 23.51 -20.41 -7.29
N LYS A 690 24.23 -19.84 -6.32
CA LYS A 690 24.35 -20.43 -4.99
C LYS A 690 23.26 -19.92 -4.07
N MET A 691 22.67 -20.84 -3.30
CA MET A 691 21.82 -20.51 -2.17
C MET A 691 22.58 -20.70 -0.87
N ARG A 692 22.26 -19.93 0.16
CA ARG A 692 22.79 -20.10 1.51
C ARG A 692 21.80 -20.87 2.35
N LEU A 693 22.24 -21.99 2.90
CA LEU A 693 21.47 -22.83 3.80
C LEU A 693 22.21 -22.97 5.12
N ILE A 694 21.51 -22.80 6.25
CA ILE A 694 22.07 -23.11 7.56
C ILE A 694 21.93 -24.62 7.74
N MET A 695 23.00 -25.33 8.01
CA MET A 695 22.98 -26.76 8.29
C MET A 695 23.60 -27.02 9.66
N ASN A 696 23.23 -28.14 10.28
CA ASN A 696 23.93 -28.57 11.49
C ASN A 696 25.43 -28.78 11.19
N LYS A 697 26.31 -28.53 12.16
CA LYS A 697 27.76 -28.65 11.96
C LYS A 697 28.22 -30.04 11.52
N ASP A 698 27.44 -31.06 11.86
CA ASP A 698 27.71 -32.47 11.54
C ASP A 698 27.03 -32.90 10.22
N SER A 699 26.45 -31.95 9.47
CA SER A 699 25.86 -32.18 8.16
C SER A 699 26.91 -32.38 7.07
N ASP A 700 26.66 -33.32 6.16
CA ASP A 700 27.58 -33.71 5.08
C ASP A 700 27.16 -33.16 3.71
N LEU A 701 26.29 -32.14 3.69
CA LEU A 701 26.03 -31.38 2.48
C LEU A 701 27.32 -30.63 2.15
N GLY A 702 27.97 -30.95 1.01
CA GLY A 702 29.20 -30.27 0.60
C GLY A 702 29.08 -28.73 0.58
N HIS A 703 30.18 -28.01 0.34
CA HIS A 703 30.20 -26.53 0.25
C HIS A 703 30.01 -25.79 1.58
N TYR A 704 30.76 -26.19 2.61
CA TYR A 704 30.96 -25.35 3.79
C TYR A 704 31.43 -23.95 3.36
N HIS A 705 30.65 -22.93 3.72
CA HIS A 705 30.96 -21.55 3.42
C HIS A 705 31.59 -20.86 4.63
N SER A 706 30.91 -20.89 5.77
CA SER A 706 31.33 -20.18 6.97
C SER A 706 30.62 -20.70 8.22
N HIS A 707 31.20 -20.49 9.39
CA HIS A 707 30.51 -20.74 10.65
C HIS A 707 29.33 -19.76 10.83
N TYR A 708 28.17 -20.23 11.30
CA TYR A 708 27.05 -19.36 11.65
C TYR A 708 27.03 -19.09 13.16
N ASN A 709 26.72 -20.11 13.96
CA ASN A 709 26.71 -20.03 15.41
C ASN A 709 26.61 -21.44 16.05
N GLY A 710 27.38 -21.70 17.10
CA GLY A 710 27.25 -22.90 17.92
C GLY A 710 27.44 -24.19 17.12
N ASP A 711 26.39 -25.00 17.03
CA ASP A 711 26.38 -26.25 16.27
C ASP A 711 25.82 -26.11 14.85
N TRP A 712 25.84 -24.90 14.27
CA TRP A 712 25.32 -24.62 12.93
C TRP A 712 26.33 -23.89 12.03
N ASN A 713 26.37 -24.30 10.76
CA ASN A 713 27.24 -23.80 9.71
C ASN A 713 26.42 -23.28 8.53
N TRP A 714 26.95 -22.29 7.82
CA TRP A 714 26.44 -21.90 6.51
C TRP A 714 27.04 -22.79 5.42
N HIS A 715 26.17 -23.34 4.60
CA HIS A 715 26.50 -24.06 3.37
C HIS A 715 26.02 -23.25 2.17
N ALA A 716 26.73 -23.37 1.05
CA ALA A 716 26.42 -22.64 -0.17
C ALA A 716 26.20 -23.58 -1.38
N PRO A 717 25.21 -24.50 -1.33
CA PRO A 717 24.94 -25.38 -2.46
C PRO A 717 24.38 -24.63 -3.67
N TRP A 718 24.34 -25.31 -4.81
CA TRP A 718 23.79 -24.75 -6.04
C TRP A 718 22.28 -24.94 -6.08
N LEU A 719 21.58 -23.91 -6.57
CA LEU A 719 20.16 -23.95 -6.81
C LEU A 719 19.91 -24.28 -8.29
N CYS A 720 19.18 -25.36 -8.53
CA CYS A 720 18.87 -25.87 -9.86
C CYS A 720 17.36 -25.88 -10.07
N CYS A 721 16.86 -25.23 -11.11
CA CYS A 721 15.43 -25.06 -11.34
C CYS A 721 14.99 -25.67 -12.66
N HIS A 722 13.82 -26.32 -12.69
CA HIS A 722 13.30 -26.99 -13.88
C HIS A 722 12.54 -26.02 -14.79
N GLY A 723 13.04 -25.79 -16.01
CA GLY A 723 12.42 -24.91 -17.00
C GLY A 723 12.37 -23.43 -16.59
N ASP A 724 11.84 -22.59 -17.48
CA ASP A 724 11.50 -21.21 -17.16
C ASP A 724 10.54 -21.23 -15.97
N ILE A 725 10.90 -20.63 -14.83
CA ILE A 725 9.95 -20.29 -13.74
C ILE A 725 9.10 -19.09 -14.17
N ASP A 726 8.66 -19.19 -15.43
CA ASP A 726 7.96 -18.32 -16.35
C ASP A 726 8.61 -16.97 -16.72
N GLU A 727 8.79 -16.76 -18.03
CA GLU A 727 8.80 -15.47 -18.73
C GLU A 727 7.36 -14.99 -19.05
N THR A 728 6.35 -15.35 -18.27
CA THR A 728 5.03 -14.71 -18.38
C THR A 728 4.86 -13.55 -17.36
N PRO A 729 4.19 -12.45 -17.79
CA PRO A 729 4.26 -11.13 -17.17
C PRO A 729 3.40 -10.98 -15.92
#